data_AF-A0A6N9L7W8-F1
#
_entry.id   AF-A0A6N9L7W8-F1
#
_cell.length_a   1.000
_cell.length_b   1.000
_cell.length_c   1.000
_cell.angle_alpha   90.00
_cell.angle_beta   90.00
_cell.angle_gamma   90.00
#
_symmetry.space_group_name_H-M   'P 1'
#
loop_
_entity.id
_entity.type
_entity.pdbx_description
1 polymer ?
#
loop_
_entity_poly.entity_id
_entity_poly.type
_entity_poly.pdbx_seq_one_letter_code
_entity_poly.pdbx_strand_id
1 'polypeptide(L)'
;MNGEKWTEAMQEAFGRAAQNALALNQQIVDVEHLMYALLEDSSGIFYRVLTKLNISIPKVQDLLNAEINKKPSVGQVTQDQLRLSYDLNSWIANAERIKTEYKDDYMSVEHLILAIFNTQSTFIKNFVSRYNLNKKEVEKVIKEMRGGHKVDTPNPENNYEVLEKYGRDLVKDVKDGKIDPVIGRDEEIRRVIQILSRKTKNNPILIGEPGVGKTAIVEGLAWRIVKNDVPETLKDKTLFELDLGSLVAGAKYRGEFEERLKAVLNEIKKSEGQIIMFIDEIHQLVGAGKTDGAMDAANLLKPMLARGELHCIGATTLDEYRQYIEKDAALERRFQKVLVQEPDIDDTIAILRGLKEPFESHHGVQIQDSAIIAAAHMSDRYITDRFLPDKAIDLIDEACASVRMEIDSMPEELDTITRDKNRLEMERISIEKEDSTEDNEKRLEEIKEKIASLNEKIAGLTEQWKSEKSQVDHIKDLKNQKVRLETQMAQFESQGNLEEASKIKYQTIPAINKEIEEYQAKENDDALLQEKVTVDTISEVISRWTNIPVSKLMESEKEKLLHLEDIMKKRVIGQDDAITKVTDAILRSRAGINDENRPIGSFLFLGPTGVGKTEVAKTLAEQLFDSEKNIVRIDMSEYMEKYSVSRLLGAPPGYVGYEEGGQLTEAVRRAPYSIVLLDEIEKAHPDVFNILLQILDDGRLTDSKGNVVSFKNTIIIMTSNIGSQYLLQGNNEETRKEVDNELKMHFKPEFLNRIDEIVMFNSLDSSVVYKIIDKFIHELEGRLEEKKITLEVTDAAENRIAQDAFDATFGARPIKRYIQSHIETMLAREIIKGTIHANSHVVIDYDNGFIAREA
;
A
#
# COMPACT_ATOMS: atom_id res chain seq x y z
N MET A 1 48.61 -30.73 -3.34
CA MET A 1 48.11 -29.34 -3.46
C MET A 1 47.63 -28.91 -2.08
N ASN A 2 47.98 -27.71 -1.62
CA ASN A 2 47.48 -27.17 -0.35
C ASN A 2 46.23 -26.33 -0.63
N GLY A 3 45.06 -26.97 -0.64
CA GLY A 3 43.77 -26.28 -0.84
C GLY A 3 43.43 -25.29 0.28
N GLU A 4 44.12 -25.38 1.42
CA GLU A 4 43.97 -24.48 2.58
C GLU A 4 44.42 -23.02 2.31
N LYS A 5 45.12 -22.75 1.19
CA LYS A 5 45.53 -21.39 0.80
C LYS A 5 44.77 -20.84 -0.42
N TRP A 6 43.57 -21.35 -0.69
CA TRP A 6 42.67 -20.81 -1.71
C TRP A 6 41.60 -19.94 -1.04
N THR A 7 41.04 -18.98 -1.77
CA THR A 7 39.84 -18.26 -1.29
C THR A 7 38.63 -19.19 -1.29
N GLU A 8 37.59 -18.90 -0.52
CA GLU A 8 36.39 -19.75 -0.48
C GLU A 8 35.73 -19.81 -1.86
N ALA A 9 35.65 -18.67 -2.58
CA ALA A 9 35.15 -18.63 -3.96
C ALA A 9 35.92 -19.59 -4.90
N MET A 10 37.23 -19.69 -4.74
CA MET A 10 38.07 -20.60 -5.50
C MET A 10 37.82 -22.06 -5.10
N GLN A 11 37.67 -22.36 -3.80
CA GLN A 11 37.32 -23.70 -3.32
C GLN A 11 35.94 -24.15 -3.82
N GLU A 12 34.94 -23.28 -3.75
CA GLU A 12 33.59 -23.53 -4.23
C GLU A 12 33.54 -23.77 -5.75
N ALA A 13 34.25 -22.95 -6.53
CA ALA A 13 34.34 -23.13 -7.97
C ALA A 13 34.97 -24.48 -8.34
N PHE A 14 36.02 -24.90 -7.63
CA PHE A 14 36.59 -26.24 -7.81
C PHE A 14 35.64 -27.37 -7.40
N GLY A 15 34.93 -27.20 -6.29
CA GLY A 15 33.91 -28.15 -5.84
C GLY A 15 32.83 -28.34 -6.91
N ARG A 16 32.31 -27.24 -7.46
CA ARG A 16 31.33 -27.26 -8.57
C ARG A 16 31.90 -27.89 -9.84
N ALA A 17 33.12 -27.54 -10.24
CA ALA A 17 33.78 -28.15 -11.40
C ALA A 17 33.90 -29.67 -11.27
N ALA A 18 34.25 -30.17 -10.07
CA ALA A 18 34.32 -31.60 -9.78
C ALA A 18 32.93 -32.26 -9.80
N GLN A 19 31.91 -31.60 -9.25
CA GLN A 19 30.52 -32.08 -9.30
C GLN A 19 30.00 -32.15 -10.74
N ASN A 20 30.29 -31.16 -11.58
CA ASN A 20 29.90 -31.12 -12.99
C ASN A 20 30.53 -32.28 -13.77
N ALA A 21 31.82 -32.57 -13.53
CA ALA A 21 32.48 -33.74 -14.12
C ALA A 21 31.83 -35.06 -13.65
N LEU A 22 31.49 -35.18 -12.37
CA LEU A 22 30.80 -36.37 -11.83
C LEU A 22 29.41 -36.57 -12.43
N ALA A 23 28.62 -35.49 -12.55
CA ALA A 23 27.27 -35.53 -13.10
C ALA A 23 27.25 -36.05 -14.55
N LEU A 24 28.31 -35.77 -15.32
CA LEU A 24 28.50 -36.24 -16.69
C LEU A 24 29.29 -37.56 -16.79
N ASN A 25 29.56 -38.22 -15.66
CA ASN A 25 30.38 -39.43 -15.55
C ASN A 25 31.77 -39.30 -16.22
N GLN A 26 32.42 -38.14 -16.06
CA GLN A 26 33.75 -37.87 -16.58
C GLN A 26 34.79 -38.06 -15.47
N GLN A 27 35.85 -38.85 -15.74
CA GLN A 27 36.90 -39.15 -14.75
C GLN A 27 37.91 -38.02 -14.57
N ILE A 28 37.95 -37.06 -15.49
CA ILE A 28 38.96 -36.00 -15.53
C ILE A 28 38.25 -34.64 -15.42
N VAL A 29 38.56 -33.90 -14.35
CA VAL A 29 38.21 -32.48 -14.24
C VAL A 29 39.23 -31.70 -15.05
N ASP A 30 38.74 -30.90 -15.98
CA ASP A 30 39.55 -30.19 -16.96
C ASP A 30 39.31 -28.67 -16.89
N VAL A 31 40.08 -27.89 -17.63
CA VAL A 31 40.02 -26.42 -17.65
C VAL A 31 38.60 -25.91 -17.92
N GLU A 32 37.90 -26.53 -18.87
CA GLU A 32 36.56 -26.13 -19.30
C GLU A 32 35.55 -26.27 -18.16
N HIS A 33 35.68 -27.32 -17.34
CA HIS A 33 34.82 -27.52 -16.17
C HIS A 33 34.99 -26.41 -15.14
N LEU A 34 36.23 -26.00 -14.88
CA LEU A 34 36.50 -24.92 -13.93
C LEU A 34 36.06 -23.56 -14.47
N MET A 35 36.34 -23.27 -15.75
CA MET A 35 35.87 -22.04 -16.38
C MET A 35 34.33 -21.96 -16.40
N TYR A 36 33.65 -23.09 -16.61
CA TYR A 36 32.20 -23.16 -16.57
C TYR A 36 31.67 -22.90 -15.16
N ALA A 37 32.21 -23.59 -14.15
CA ALA A 37 31.84 -23.39 -12.75
C ALA A 37 32.06 -21.95 -12.27
N LEU A 38 33.13 -21.29 -12.74
CA LEU A 38 33.40 -19.89 -12.45
C LEU A 38 32.40 -18.90 -13.08
N LEU A 39 31.67 -19.31 -14.13
CA LEU A 39 30.64 -18.49 -14.77
C LEU A 39 29.23 -18.74 -14.23
N GLU A 40 29.02 -19.83 -13.49
CA GLU A 40 27.75 -20.09 -12.81
C GLU A 40 27.50 -19.09 -11.66
N ASP A 41 28.56 -18.53 -11.09
CA ASP A 41 28.46 -17.43 -10.13
C ASP A 41 28.52 -16.07 -10.86
N SER A 42 27.36 -15.43 -11.03
CA SER A 42 27.22 -14.11 -11.65
C SER A 42 27.87 -12.99 -10.84
N SER A 43 28.05 -13.18 -9.53
CA SER A 43 28.76 -12.24 -8.65
C SER A 43 30.28 -12.45 -8.63
N GLY A 44 30.74 -13.59 -9.17
CA GLY A 44 32.12 -14.01 -9.21
C GLY A 44 33.02 -13.10 -10.05
N ILE A 45 34.31 -13.05 -9.69
CA ILE A 45 35.30 -12.19 -10.38
C ILE A 45 35.37 -12.53 -11.88
N PHE A 46 35.33 -13.83 -12.23
CA PHE A 46 35.47 -14.25 -13.63
C PHE A 46 34.34 -13.74 -14.52
N TYR A 47 33.09 -13.85 -14.06
CA TYR A 47 31.92 -13.32 -14.75
C TYR A 47 32.03 -11.80 -14.93
N ARG A 48 32.36 -11.07 -13.86
CA ARG A 48 32.45 -9.60 -13.87
C ARG A 48 33.57 -9.09 -14.76
N VAL A 49 34.75 -9.72 -14.74
CA VAL A 49 35.88 -9.33 -15.61
C VAL A 49 35.50 -9.47 -17.08
N LEU A 50 34.89 -10.58 -17.48
CA LEU A 50 34.45 -10.77 -18.87
C LEU A 50 33.34 -9.78 -19.27
N THR A 51 32.42 -9.49 -18.34
CA THR A 51 31.34 -8.50 -18.56
C THR A 51 31.90 -7.09 -18.78
N LYS A 52 32.86 -6.64 -17.95
CA LYS A 52 33.53 -5.33 -18.12
C LYS A 52 34.35 -5.24 -19.41
N LEU A 53 34.78 -6.37 -19.97
CA LEU A 53 35.43 -6.46 -21.27
C LEU A 53 34.44 -6.58 -22.45
N ASN A 54 33.13 -6.40 -22.20
CA ASN A 54 32.06 -6.51 -23.18
C ASN A 54 31.96 -7.89 -23.86
N ILE A 55 32.30 -8.97 -23.14
CA ILE A 55 32.18 -10.34 -23.63
C ILE A 55 30.82 -10.91 -23.23
N SER A 56 30.09 -11.44 -24.20
CA SER A 56 28.79 -12.08 -23.97
C SER A 56 28.95 -13.39 -23.21
N ILE A 57 28.56 -13.41 -21.93
CA ILE A 57 28.65 -14.58 -21.06
C ILE A 57 27.85 -15.79 -21.59
N PRO A 58 26.61 -15.64 -22.09
CA PRO A 58 25.86 -16.78 -22.64
C PRO A 58 26.63 -17.51 -23.75
N LYS A 59 27.28 -16.76 -24.66
CA LYS A 59 28.09 -17.35 -25.73
C LYS A 59 29.31 -18.11 -25.21
N VAL A 60 29.89 -17.67 -24.09
CA VAL A 60 31.00 -18.35 -23.44
C VAL A 60 30.53 -19.64 -22.78
N GLN A 61 29.39 -19.61 -22.08
CA GLN A 61 28.80 -20.79 -21.45
C GLN A 61 28.43 -21.84 -22.50
N ASP A 62 27.83 -21.44 -23.63
CA ASP A 62 27.50 -22.34 -24.75
C ASP A 62 28.76 -23.03 -25.30
N LEU A 63 29.85 -22.28 -25.49
CA LEU A 63 31.13 -22.81 -25.94
C LEU A 63 31.70 -23.84 -24.95
N LEU A 64 31.71 -23.51 -23.66
CA LEU A 64 32.24 -24.38 -22.62
C LEU A 64 31.42 -25.66 -22.50
N ASN A 65 30.09 -25.57 -22.50
CA ASN A 65 29.20 -26.72 -22.52
C ASN A 65 29.43 -27.62 -23.74
N ALA A 66 29.61 -27.03 -24.93
CA ALA A 66 29.90 -27.79 -26.14
C ALA A 66 31.24 -28.55 -26.05
N GLU A 67 32.28 -27.97 -25.43
CA GLU A 67 33.57 -28.66 -25.25
C GLU A 67 33.53 -29.70 -24.13
N ILE A 68 32.83 -29.42 -23.02
CA ILE A 68 32.63 -30.38 -21.92
C ILE A 68 31.90 -31.63 -22.43
N ASN A 69 30.84 -31.47 -23.23
CA ASN A 69 30.07 -32.59 -23.77
C ASN A 69 30.82 -33.44 -24.81
N LYS A 70 31.94 -32.95 -25.37
CA LYS A 70 32.82 -33.75 -26.25
C LYS A 70 33.77 -34.66 -25.47
N LYS A 71 33.91 -34.47 -24.15
CA LYS A 71 34.86 -35.25 -23.35
C LYS A 71 34.33 -36.67 -23.10
N PRO A 72 35.22 -37.68 -22.99
CA PRO A 72 34.81 -39.07 -22.77
C PRO A 72 34.09 -39.25 -21.43
N SER A 73 32.93 -39.90 -21.45
CA SER A 73 32.19 -40.36 -20.27
C SER A 73 32.40 -41.86 -20.06
N VAL A 74 32.47 -42.31 -18.81
CA VAL A 74 32.50 -43.73 -18.43
C VAL A 74 31.18 -44.12 -17.72
N GLY A 75 31.01 -45.40 -17.37
CA GLY A 75 29.74 -45.89 -16.81
C GLY A 75 29.39 -45.30 -15.42
N GLN A 76 30.31 -45.41 -14.45
CA GLN A 76 30.12 -44.86 -13.11
C GLN A 76 31.45 -44.30 -12.60
N VAL A 77 31.44 -43.04 -12.17
CA VAL A 77 32.61 -42.36 -11.58
C VAL A 77 32.30 -42.07 -10.11
N THR A 78 33.19 -42.46 -9.21
CA THR A 78 33.13 -42.03 -7.81
C THR A 78 34.06 -40.84 -7.59
N GLN A 79 33.78 -40.04 -6.56
CA GLN A 79 34.57 -38.85 -6.23
C GLN A 79 36.07 -39.18 -6.03
N ASP A 80 36.39 -40.34 -5.47
CA ASP A 80 37.77 -40.81 -5.26
C ASP A 80 38.53 -41.15 -6.55
N GLN A 81 37.81 -41.33 -7.66
CA GLN A 81 38.39 -41.66 -8.97
C GLN A 81 38.66 -40.43 -9.83
N LEU A 82 38.19 -39.24 -9.42
CA LEU A 82 38.43 -38.00 -10.17
C LEU A 82 39.91 -37.64 -10.19
N ARG A 83 40.37 -37.21 -11.36
CA ARG A 83 41.72 -36.67 -11.55
C ARG A 83 41.65 -35.29 -12.20
N LEU A 84 42.60 -34.42 -11.87
CA LEU A 84 42.75 -33.16 -12.60
C LEU A 84 43.54 -33.40 -13.89
N SER A 85 43.15 -32.74 -14.97
CA SER A 85 43.91 -32.77 -16.22
C SER A 85 45.30 -32.14 -16.03
N TYR A 86 46.23 -32.47 -16.92
CA TYR A 86 47.56 -31.85 -16.93
C TYR A 86 47.47 -30.34 -17.16
N ASP A 87 46.62 -29.92 -18.10
CA ASP A 87 46.40 -28.52 -18.45
C ASP A 87 45.85 -27.71 -17.28
N LEU A 88 44.86 -28.27 -16.56
CA LEU A 88 44.29 -27.65 -15.38
C LEU A 88 45.32 -27.53 -14.25
N ASN A 89 46.09 -28.60 -13.97
CA ASN A 89 47.18 -28.54 -13.00
C ASN A 89 48.23 -27.49 -13.35
N SER A 90 48.61 -27.39 -14.62
CA SER A 90 49.55 -26.37 -15.09
C SER A 90 48.99 -24.97 -14.93
N TRP A 91 47.69 -24.76 -15.21
CA TRP A 91 47.04 -23.46 -15.07
C TRP A 91 47.01 -23.00 -13.61
N ILE A 92 46.66 -23.88 -12.68
CA ILE A 92 46.69 -23.61 -11.23
C ILE A 92 48.12 -23.30 -10.75
N ALA A 93 49.12 -24.05 -11.21
CA ALA A 93 50.51 -23.81 -10.83
C ALA A 93 51.01 -22.43 -11.32
N ASN A 94 50.56 -21.97 -12.48
CA ASN A 94 50.86 -20.63 -12.97
C ASN A 94 50.13 -19.55 -12.16
N ALA A 95 48.89 -19.79 -11.73
CA ALA A 95 48.18 -18.88 -10.84
C ALA A 95 48.90 -18.71 -9.49
N GLU A 96 49.49 -19.77 -8.93
CA GLU A 96 50.28 -19.70 -7.69
C GLU A 96 51.54 -18.82 -7.84
N ARG A 97 52.17 -18.83 -9.02
CA ARG A 97 53.28 -17.92 -9.33
C ARG A 97 52.83 -16.48 -9.32
N ILE A 98 51.69 -16.18 -9.96
CA ILE A 98 51.13 -14.83 -10.01
C ILE A 98 50.74 -14.34 -8.60
N LYS A 99 50.13 -15.21 -7.78
CA LYS A 99 49.87 -14.91 -6.35
C LYS A 99 51.15 -14.46 -5.62
N THR A 100 52.25 -15.19 -5.86
CA THR A 100 53.55 -14.88 -5.26
C THR A 100 54.12 -13.55 -5.77
N GLU A 101 53.96 -13.24 -7.07
CA GLU A 101 54.35 -11.96 -7.67
C GLU A 101 53.57 -10.78 -7.09
N TYR A 102 52.26 -10.96 -6.87
CA TYR A 102 51.38 -9.96 -6.27
C TYR A 102 51.54 -9.85 -4.73
N LYS A 103 52.29 -10.78 -4.12
CA LYS A 103 52.51 -10.86 -2.67
C LYS A 103 51.19 -10.96 -1.89
N ASP A 104 50.31 -11.82 -2.38
CA ASP A 104 49.03 -12.17 -1.78
C ASP A 104 49.15 -13.50 -0.99
N ASP A 105 48.38 -13.65 0.09
CA ASP A 105 48.47 -14.79 0.99
C ASP A 105 47.63 -15.98 0.50
N TYR A 106 46.48 -15.70 -0.13
CA TYR A 106 45.55 -16.70 -0.69
C TYR A 106 45.48 -16.63 -2.23
N MET A 107 45.31 -17.78 -2.88
CA MET A 107 45.06 -17.85 -4.33
C MET A 107 43.57 -17.59 -4.60
N SER A 108 43.23 -16.39 -5.10
CA SER A 108 41.91 -16.04 -5.63
C SER A 108 41.78 -16.32 -7.15
N VAL A 109 40.53 -16.30 -7.63
CA VAL A 109 40.12 -16.41 -9.04
C VAL A 109 40.86 -15.42 -9.95
N GLU A 110 41.13 -14.21 -9.49
CA GLU A 110 41.88 -13.19 -10.26
C GLU A 110 43.27 -13.68 -10.73
N HIS A 111 43.95 -14.51 -9.92
CA HIS A 111 45.23 -15.09 -10.29
C HIS A 111 45.08 -16.15 -11.39
N LEU A 112 44.01 -16.94 -11.37
CA LEU A 112 43.68 -17.87 -12.46
C LEU A 112 43.44 -17.12 -13.77
N ILE A 113 42.67 -16.03 -13.72
CA ILE A 113 42.36 -15.22 -14.90
C ILE A 113 43.63 -14.68 -15.53
N LEU A 114 44.55 -14.14 -14.72
CA LEU A 114 45.83 -13.67 -15.22
C LEU A 114 46.71 -14.83 -15.76
N ALA A 115 46.60 -16.01 -15.17
CA ALA A 115 47.34 -17.20 -15.60
C ALA A 115 46.88 -17.76 -16.96
N ILE A 116 45.71 -17.35 -17.48
CA ILE A 116 45.23 -17.70 -18.83
C ILE A 116 46.26 -17.29 -19.90
N PHE A 117 46.97 -16.17 -19.69
CA PHE A 117 47.99 -15.68 -20.63
C PHE A 117 49.33 -16.42 -20.54
N ASN A 118 49.54 -17.22 -19.49
CA ASN A 118 50.79 -17.91 -19.20
C ASN A 118 50.62 -19.44 -19.27
N THR A 119 49.71 -19.95 -20.09
CA THR A 119 49.38 -21.39 -20.18
C THR A 119 49.89 -22.06 -21.46
N GLN A 120 50.09 -23.38 -21.41
CA GLN A 120 50.37 -24.20 -22.59
C GLN A 120 49.13 -24.88 -23.17
N SER A 121 47.98 -24.81 -22.47
CA SER A 121 46.74 -25.42 -22.93
C SER A 121 46.28 -24.83 -24.27
N THR A 122 46.02 -25.71 -25.23
CA THR A 122 45.51 -25.34 -26.56
C THR A 122 44.12 -24.71 -26.46
N PHE A 123 43.27 -25.23 -25.57
CA PHE A 123 41.92 -24.69 -25.36
C PHE A 123 41.97 -23.23 -24.89
N ILE A 124 42.76 -22.93 -23.86
CA ILE A 124 42.85 -21.58 -23.31
C ILE A 124 43.43 -20.59 -24.35
N LYS A 125 44.45 -21.00 -25.12
CA LYS A 125 45.00 -20.17 -26.21
C LYS A 125 43.96 -19.83 -27.27
N ASN A 126 43.14 -20.80 -27.65
CA ASN A 126 42.03 -20.59 -28.58
C ASN A 126 40.95 -19.69 -27.99
N PHE A 127 40.64 -19.85 -26.69
CA PHE A 127 39.69 -19.00 -25.97
C PHE A 127 40.13 -17.53 -25.97
N VAL A 128 41.39 -17.25 -25.61
CA VAL A 128 41.98 -15.90 -25.64
C VAL A 128 41.90 -15.29 -27.03
N SER A 129 42.27 -16.06 -28.06
CA SER A 129 42.24 -15.60 -29.46
C SER A 129 40.81 -15.32 -29.94
N ARG A 130 39.86 -16.22 -29.65
CA ARG A 130 38.46 -16.10 -30.09
C ARG A 130 37.75 -14.87 -29.53
N TYR A 131 38.05 -14.51 -28.28
CA TYR A 131 37.44 -13.37 -27.60
C TYR A 131 38.36 -12.12 -27.57
N ASN A 132 39.48 -12.14 -28.32
CA ASN A 132 40.45 -11.03 -28.39
C ASN A 132 40.90 -10.50 -27.02
N LEU A 133 41.07 -11.39 -26.04
CA LEU A 133 41.46 -10.99 -24.69
C LEU A 133 42.87 -10.41 -24.67
N ASN A 134 43.01 -9.16 -24.21
CA ASN A 134 44.30 -8.50 -24.05
C ASN A 134 44.76 -8.54 -22.58
N LYS A 135 45.99 -9.01 -22.34
CA LYS A 135 46.57 -9.09 -20.99
C LYS A 135 46.55 -7.76 -20.25
N LYS A 136 46.89 -6.65 -20.92
CA LYS A 136 46.94 -5.32 -20.29
C LYS A 136 45.56 -4.82 -19.88
N GLU A 137 44.54 -5.10 -20.67
CA GLU A 137 43.16 -4.69 -20.38
C GLU A 137 42.57 -5.53 -19.26
N VAL A 138 42.79 -6.85 -19.27
CA VAL A 138 42.40 -7.75 -18.18
C VAL A 138 43.07 -7.35 -16.86
N GLU A 139 44.38 -7.08 -16.88
CA GLU A 139 45.11 -6.59 -15.70
C GLU A 139 44.57 -5.25 -15.19
N LYS A 140 44.18 -4.34 -16.09
CA LYS A 140 43.57 -3.05 -15.73
C LYS A 140 42.23 -3.25 -15.03
N VAL A 141 41.34 -4.07 -15.60
CA VAL A 141 40.02 -4.38 -15.02
C VAL A 141 40.16 -5.03 -13.64
N ILE A 142 41.05 -6.01 -13.50
CA ILE A 142 41.31 -6.66 -12.21
C ILE A 142 41.86 -5.67 -11.18
N LYS A 143 42.78 -4.78 -11.57
CA LYS A 143 43.31 -3.74 -10.67
C LYS A 143 42.24 -2.75 -10.23
N GLU A 144 41.35 -2.35 -11.13
CA GLU A 144 40.21 -1.48 -10.82
C GLU A 144 39.26 -2.16 -9.82
N MET A 145 38.89 -3.43 -10.07
CA MET A 145 38.03 -4.20 -9.16
C MET A 145 38.68 -4.42 -7.79
N ARG A 146 39.99 -4.66 -7.74
CA ARG A 146 40.74 -4.82 -6.48
C ARG A 146 40.79 -3.53 -5.67
N GLY A 147 40.69 -2.35 -6.28
CA GLY A 147 40.79 -1.06 -5.56
C GLY A 147 42.09 -0.89 -4.74
N GLY A 148 43.16 -1.62 -5.09
CA GLY A 148 44.41 -1.65 -4.34
C GLY A 148 44.47 -2.63 -3.15
N HIS A 149 43.43 -3.41 -2.91
CA HIS A 149 43.39 -4.44 -1.87
C HIS A 149 44.27 -5.65 -2.19
N LYS A 150 44.80 -6.26 -1.12
CA LYS A 150 45.50 -7.56 -1.16
C LYS A 150 44.55 -8.70 -0.87
N VAL A 151 44.89 -9.89 -1.35
CA VAL A 151 44.17 -11.13 -1.04
C VAL A 151 44.83 -11.77 0.18
N ASP A 152 44.50 -11.22 1.34
CA ASP A 152 45.05 -11.59 2.66
C ASP A 152 44.05 -12.32 3.58
N THR A 153 42.81 -12.49 3.11
CA THR A 153 41.73 -13.22 3.80
C THR A 153 41.15 -14.30 2.90
N PRO A 154 40.44 -15.31 3.46
CA PRO A 154 39.74 -16.32 2.67
C PRO A 154 38.65 -15.76 1.75
N ASN A 155 38.06 -14.60 2.09
CA ASN A 155 36.95 -13.96 1.37
C ASN A 155 37.27 -12.52 0.94
N PRO A 156 38.29 -12.30 0.10
CA PRO A 156 38.70 -10.95 -0.30
C PRO A 156 37.64 -10.25 -1.17
N GLU A 157 36.81 -11.02 -1.90
CA GLU A 157 35.80 -10.47 -2.79
C GLU A 157 34.73 -9.66 -2.06
N ASN A 158 34.52 -9.90 -0.76
CA ASN A 158 33.61 -9.10 0.07
C ASN A 158 34.07 -7.65 0.26
N ASN A 159 35.36 -7.37 0.00
CA ASN A 159 35.96 -6.05 0.14
C ASN A 159 36.08 -5.29 -1.19
N TYR A 160 35.63 -5.87 -2.31
CA TYR A 160 35.67 -5.24 -3.63
C TYR A 160 34.34 -4.56 -3.94
N GLU A 161 34.38 -3.33 -4.46
CA GLU A 161 33.19 -2.58 -4.90
C GLU A 161 32.05 -2.55 -3.85
N VAL A 162 32.43 -2.45 -2.57
CA VAL A 162 31.55 -2.68 -1.40
C VAL A 162 30.33 -1.76 -1.41
N LEU A 163 30.51 -0.50 -1.81
CA LEU A 163 29.42 0.47 -1.91
C LEU A 163 28.40 0.05 -2.96
N GLU A 164 28.81 -0.32 -4.18
CA GLU A 164 27.86 -0.73 -5.22
C GLU A 164 27.10 -2.02 -4.87
N LYS A 165 27.66 -2.87 -4.00
CA LYS A 165 27.03 -4.12 -3.55
C LYS A 165 25.98 -3.93 -2.44
N TYR A 166 26.18 -2.95 -1.56
CA TYR A 166 25.38 -2.79 -0.34
C TYR A 166 24.63 -1.46 -0.27
N GLY A 167 24.47 -0.78 -1.39
CA GLY A 167 23.71 0.45 -1.44
C GLY A 167 23.71 1.12 -2.81
N ARG A 168 23.21 2.36 -2.83
CA ARG A 168 22.82 3.07 -4.04
C ARG A 168 23.36 4.49 -4.04
N ASP A 169 23.89 4.94 -5.17
CA ASP A 169 24.36 6.32 -5.34
C ASP A 169 23.22 7.20 -5.88
N LEU A 170 22.59 7.96 -4.97
CA LEU A 170 21.46 8.83 -5.30
C LEU A 170 21.85 10.00 -6.21
N VAL A 171 23.09 10.51 -6.10
CA VAL A 171 23.56 11.60 -6.97
C VAL A 171 23.75 11.08 -8.40
N LYS A 172 24.28 9.87 -8.55
CA LYS A 172 24.37 9.20 -9.84
C LYS A 172 22.99 8.90 -10.43
N ASP A 173 22.05 8.44 -9.62
CA ASP A 173 20.71 8.12 -10.11
C ASP A 173 19.89 9.35 -10.54
N VAL A 174 20.08 10.50 -9.89
CA VAL A 174 19.56 11.77 -10.40
C VAL A 174 20.19 12.12 -11.75
N LYS A 175 21.52 11.98 -11.91
CA LYS A 175 22.21 12.25 -13.18
C LYS A 175 21.76 11.32 -14.31
N ASP A 176 21.42 10.08 -13.97
CA ASP A 176 20.90 9.07 -14.87
C ASP A 176 19.39 9.25 -15.18
N GLY A 177 18.70 10.17 -14.48
CA GLY A 177 17.27 10.42 -14.65
C GLY A 177 16.36 9.33 -14.08
N LYS A 178 16.81 8.61 -13.04
CA LYS A 178 16.05 7.53 -12.39
C LYS A 178 15.26 7.97 -11.15
N ILE A 179 15.45 9.20 -10.69
CA ILE A 179 14.82 9.74 -9.49
C ILE A 179 13.94 10.91 -9.93
N ASP A 180 12.67 10.85 -9.54
CA ASP A 180 11.67 11.86 -9.85
C ASP A 180 11.99 13.20 -9.18
N PRO A 181 11.45 14.33 -9.70
CA PRO A 181 11.62 15.61 -9.07
C PRO A 181 10.91 15.66 -7.70
N VAL A 182 11.57 16.26 -6.73
CA VAL A 182 11.01 16.45 -5.38
C VAL A 182 10.34 17.81 -5.29
N ILE A 183 9.06 17.82 -4.92
CA ILE A 183 8.21 19.02 -4.80
C ILE A 183 7.84 19.26 -3.33
N GLY A 184 7.73 20.53 -2.93
CA GLY A 184 7.12 20.90 -1.63
C GLY A 184 7.98 20.64 -0.38
N ARG A 185 9.26 20.26 -0.52
CA ARG A 185 10.15 19.93 0.63
C ARG A 185 11.37 20.84 0.78
N ASP A 186 11.27 22.07 0.27
CA ASP A 186 12.40 23.00 0.22
C ASP A 186 12.95 23.40 1.60
N GLU A 187 12.08 23.54 2.60
CA GLU A 187 12.50 23.94 3.94
C GLU A 187 13.28 22.83 4.64
N GLU A 188 12.80 21.59 4.56
CA GLU A 188 13.44 20.42 5.14
C GLU A 188 14.76 20.12 4.43
N ILE A 189 14.81 20.19 3.10
CA ILE A 189 16.06 20.02 2.33
C ILE A 189 17.08 21.11 2.72
N ARG A 190 16.65 22.38 2.79
CA ARG A 190 17.52 23.49 3.23
C ARG A 190 18.01 23.27 4.66
N ARG A 191 17.15 22.75 5.55
CA ARG A 191 17.50 22.42 6.93
C ARG A 191 18.55 21.31 6.99
N VAL A 192 18.41 20.26 6.18
CA VAL A 192 19.40 19.18 6.05
C VAL A 192 20.75 19.73 5.58
N ILE A 193 20.77 20.57 4.54
CA ILE A 193 21.98 21.25 4.03
C ILE A 193 22.67 22.07 5.13
N GLN A 194 21.89 22.85 5.88
CA GLN A 194 22.41 23.65 6.99
C GLN A 194 23.07 22.76 8.04
N ILE A 195 22.44 21.64 8.40
CA ILE A 195 22.96 20.71 9.41
C ILE A 195 24.26 20.07 8.94
N LEU A 196 24.29 19.53 7.72
CA LEU A 196 25.48 18.87 7.14
C LEU A 196 26.68 19.83 7.06
N SER A 197 26.43 21.13 6.93
CA SER A 197 27.47 22.16 6.86
C SER A 197 27.99 22.62 8.24
N ARG A 198 27.44 22.11 9.35
CA ARG A 198 27.88 22.46 10.71
C ARG A 198 29.19 21.77 11.08
N LYS A 199 29.94 22.39 12.00
CA LYS A 199 31.13 21.78 12.61
C LYS A 199 30.81 20.71 13.64
N THR A 200 29.68 20.81 14.34
CA THR A 200 29.22 19.86 15.36
C THR A 200 27.72 19.60 15.19
N LYS A 201 27.27 18.40 15.59
CA LYS A 201 25.90 17.91 15.34
C LYS A 201 25.52 18.05 13.86
N ASN A 202 26.40 17.55 13.00
CA ASN A 202 26.34 17.68 11.55
C ASN A 202 25.68 16.49 10.86
N ASN A 203 25.10 15.57 11.62
CA ASN A 203 24.32 14.46 11.09
C ASN A 203 22.83 14.77 11.29
N PRO A 204 22.05 15.06 10.24
CA PRO A 204 20.61 15.21 10.38
C PRO A 204 19.93 13.86 10.62
N ILE A 205 18.86 13.87 11.41
CA ILE A 205 17.94 12.74 11.52
C ILE A 205 16.52 13.22 11.20
N LEU A 206 15.96 12.67 10.13
CA LEU A 206 14.60 12.91 9.65
C LEU A 206 13.64 12.09 10.52
N ILE A 207 12.72 12.77 11.18
CA ILE A 207 11.75 12.16 12.11
C ILE A 207 10.35 12.50 11.61
N GLY A 208 9.60 11.48 11.25
CA GLY A 208 8.23 11.61 10.75
C GLY A 208 7.60 10.23 10.56
N GLU A 209 6.29 10.20 10.37
CA GLU A 209 5.56 8.96 10.15
C GLU A 209 5.98 8.28 8.82
N PRO A 210 5.68 6.98 8.62
CA PRO A 210 5.89 6.32 7.32
C PRO A 210 5.09 7.01 6.21
N GLY A 211 5.65 7.10 5.01
CA GLY A 211 4.96 7.68 3.85
C GLY A 211 5.00 9.21 3.72
N VAL A 212 5.43 9.97 4.73
CA VAL A 212 5.45 11.45 4.64
C VAL A 212 6.52 12.03 3.70
N GLY A 213 7.36 11.20 3.09
CA GLY A 213 8.41 11.65 2.15
C GLY A 213 9.78 11.93 2.78
N LYS A 214 10.18 11.16 3.81
CA LYS A 214 11.54 11.25 4.40
C LYS A 214 12.64 10.98 3.37
N THR A 215 12.51 9.91 2.58
CA THR A 215 13.44 9.56 1.50
C THR A 215 13.44 10.61 0.40
N ALA A 216 12.28 11.17 0.06
CA ALA A 216 12.16 12.26 -0.92
C ALA A 216 12.97 13.51 -0.52
N ILE A 217 13.11 13.83 0.77
CA ILE A 217 14.00 14.93 1.21
C ILE A 217 15.46 14.65 0.88
N VAL A 218 15.88 13.38 1.00
CA VAL A 218 17.26 12.95 0.71
C VAL A 218 17.52 12.93 -0.80
N GLU A 219 16.56 12.45 -1.58
CA GLU A 219 16.58 12.55 -3.04
C GLU A 219 16.60 14.01 -3.52
N GLY A 220 15.86 14.89 -2.83
CA GLY A 220 15.84 16.33 -3.10
C GLY A 220 17.19 16.99 -2.80
N LEU A 221 17.91 16.51 -1.78
CA LEU A 221 19.30 16.90 -1.55
C LEU A 221 20.21 16.46 -2.71
N ALA A 222 20.05 15.22 -3.22
CA ALA A 222 20.82 14.75 -4.38
C ALA A 222 20.57 15.63 -5.61
N TRP A 223 19.31 15.99 -5.88
CA TRP A 223 18.94 16.96 -6.92
C TRP A 223 19.67 18.30 -6.78
N ARG A 224 19.72 18.86 -5.57
CA ARG A 224 20.43 20.12 -5.32
C ARG A 224 21.94 20.00 -5.51
N ILE A 225 22.55 18.87 -5.12
CA ILE A 225 23.98 18.61 -5.38
C ILE A 225 24.24 18.59 -6.89
N VAL A 226 23.44 17.87 -7.67
CA VAL A 226 23.58 17.82 -9.15
C VAL A 226 23.42 19.19 -9.80
N LYS A 227 22.46 19.99 -9.32
CA LYS A 227 22.20 21.36 -9.81
C LYS A 227 23.22 22.40 -9.31
N ASN A 228 24.20 22.01 -8.49
CA ASN A 228 25.10 22.91 -7.79
C ASN A 228 24.38 23.97 -6.92
N ASP A 229 23.16 23.67 -6.45
CA ASP A 229 22.38 24.49 -5.51
C ASP A 229 22.67 24.07 -4.06
N VAL A 230 23.96 23.97 -3.72
CA VAL A 230 24.44 23.63 -2.38
C VAL A 230 25.70 24.45 -2.04
N PRO A 231 26.02 24.65 -0.75
CA PRO A 231 27.29 25.28 -0.36
C PRO A 231 28.49 24.50 -0.89
N GLU A 232 29.62 25.18 -1.10
CA GLU A 232 30.88 24.58 -1.58
C GLU A 232 31.34 23.36 -0.76
N THR A 233 30.99 23.29 0.53
CA THR A 233 31.30 22.14 1.40
C THR A 233 30.53 20.86 1.06
N LEU A 234 29.45 20.95 0.29
CA LEU A 234 28.62 19.82 -0.14
C LEU A 234 28.65 19.62 -1.66
N LYS A 235 29.33 20.51 -2.38
CA LYS A 235 29.52 20.40 -3.82
C LYS A 235 30.33 19.15 -4.14
N ASP A 236 29.96 18.49 -5.23
CA ASP A 236 30.60 17.26 -5.74
C ASP A 236 30.61 16.07 -4.77
N LYS A 237 29.92 16.15 -3.62
CA LYS A 237 29.77 15.02 -2.71
C LYS A 237 28.84 13.96 -3.29
N THR A 238 29.13 12.71 -2.93
CA THR A 238 28.26 11.58 -3.26
C THR A 238 27.29 11.33 -2.11
N LEU A 239 26.01 11.13 -2.43
CA LEU A 239 24.98 10.72 -1.47
C LEU A 239 24.68 9.24 -1.68
N PHE A 240 24.99 8.44 -0.68
CA PHE A 240 24.97 6.99 -0.79
C PHE A 240 23.96 6.40 0.21
N GLU A 241 22.91 5.79 -0.30
CA GLU A 241 21.87 5.10 0.47
C GLU A 241 22.32 3.68 0.81
N LEU A 242 22.24 3.32 2.09
CA LEU A 242 22.60 2.00 2.59
C LEU A 242 21.41 1.04 2.50
N ASP A 243 21.58 -0.10 1.82
CA ASP A 243 20.55 -1.15 1.78
C ASP A 243 20.79 -2.16 2.92
N LEU A 244 19.96 -2.05 3.96
CA LEU A 244 19.99 -2.98 5.10
C LEU A 244 19.60 -4.41 4.70
N GLY A 245 18.69 -4.56 3.73
CA GLY A 245 18.26 -5.87 3.23
C GLY A 245 19.41 -6.62 2.57
N SER A 246 20.18 -5.96 1.71
CA SER A 246 21.37 -6.55 1.07
C SER A 246 22.49 -6.91 2.05
N LEU A 247 22.61 -6.19 3.17
CA LEU A 247 23.57 -6.53 4.23
C LEU A 247 23.17 -7.82 4.97
N VAL A 248 21.87 -8.00 5.23
CA VAL A 248 21.31 -9.16 5.94
C VAL A 248 21.18 -10.39 5.02
N ALA A 249 20.87 -10.17 3.74
CA ALA A 249 20.65 -11.23 2.76
C ALA A 249 21.87 -12.17 2.65
N GLY A 250 21.64 -13.47 2.85
CA GLY A 250 22.69 -14.48 2.77
C GLY A 250 23.73 -14.43 3.90
N ALA A 251 23.49 -13.69 5.00
CA ALA A 251 24.29 -13.81 6.21
C ALA A 251 23.77 -15.00 7.05
N LYS A 252 24.56 -16.08 7.16
CA LYS A 252 24.21 -17.24 8.01
C LYS A 252 24.48 -16.96 9.49
N TYR A 253 25.41 -16.05 9.77
CA TYR A 253 25.88 -15.71 11.11
C TYR A 253 25.93 -14.20 11.31
N ARG A 254 25.66 -13.74 12.54
CA ARG A 254 25.72 -12.32 12.94
C ARG A 254 27.06 -11.65 12.61
N GLY A 255 28.16 -12.40 12.71
CA GLY A 255 29.50 -11.88 12.40
C GLY A 255 29.67 -11.44 10.95
N GLU A 256 29.03 -12.13 10.00
CA GLU A 256 29.12 -11.79 8.58
C GLU A 256 28.45 -10.45 8.27
N PHE A 257 27.32 -10.15 8.92
CA PHE A 257 26.67 -8.85 8.81
C PHE A 257 27.58 -7.73 9.34
N GLU A 258 28.17 -7.91 10.53
CA GLU A 258 29.07 -6.92 11.11
C GLU A 258 30.32 -6.71 10.25
N GLU A 259 30.86 -7.76 9.63
CA GLU A 259 31.98 -7.66 8.68
C GLU A 259 31.60 -6.87 7.42
N ARG A 260 30.45 -7.14 6.82
CA ARG A 260 29.94 -6.40 5.65
C ARG A 260 29.73 -4.91 5.98
N LEU A 261 29.10 -4.61 7.11
CA LEU A 261 28.90 -3.22 7.55
C LEU A 261 30.24 -2.54 7.85
N LYS A 262 31.20 -3.24 8.48
CA LYS A 262 32.57 -2.70 8.67
C LYS A 262 33.24 -2.40 7.34
N ALA A 263 33.08 -3.24 6.32
CA ALA A 263 33.64 -3.01 4.99
C ALA A 263 33.06 -1.72 4.37
N VAL A 264 31.74 -1.53 4.43
CA VAL A 264 31.06 -0.31 3.95
C VAL A 264 31.59 0.93 4.69
N LEU A 265 31.61 0.87 6.02
CA LEU A 265 32.07 1.98 6.86
C LEU A 265 33.54 2.32 6.62
N ASN A 266 34.40 1.32 6.40
CA ASN A 266 35.81 1.55 6.06
C ASN A 266 35.97 2.26 4.72
N GLU A 267 35.14 1.94 3.72
CA GLU A 267 35.17 2.62 2.42
C GLU A 267 34.72 4.08 2.53
N ILE A 268 33.65 4.33 3.31
CA ILE A 268 33.22 5.70 3.63
C ILE A 268 34.34 6.46 4.36
N LYS A 269 35.03 5.82 5.30
CA LYS A 269 36.17 6.43 6.00
C LYS A 269 37.30 6.81 5.06
N LYS A 270 37.66 5.94 4.11
CA LYS A 270 38.70 6.22 3.10
C LYS A 270 38.31 7.36 2.15
N SER A 271 37.02 7.63 1.98
CA SER A 271 36.53 8.75 1.16
C SER A 271 36.81 10.13 1.76
N GLU A 272 37.37 10.22 2.97
CA GLU A 272 37.73 11.47 3.65
C GLU A 272 36.60 12.51 3.67
N GLY A 273 35.35 12.04 3.83
CA GLY A 273 34.16 12.89 3.95
C GLY A 273 33.54 13.35 2.64
N GLN A 274 33.96 12.79 1.49
CA GLN A 274 33.32 12.99 0.19
C GLN A 274 31.98 12.25 0.07
N ILE A 275 31.80 11.16 0.81
CA ILE A 275 30.56 10.37 0.82
C ILE A 275 29.71 10.76 2.03
N ILE A 276 28.44 11.04 1.78
CA ILE A 276 27.39 11.20 2.79
C ILE A 276 26.55 9.92 2.76
N MET A 277 26.45 9.22 3.89
CA MET A 277 25.65 8.00 3.98
C MET A 277 24.22 8.31 4.40
N PHE A 278 23.22 7.85 3.64
CA PHE A 278 21.83 7.83 4.06
C PHE A 278 21.50 6.44 4.63
N ILE A 279 20.88 6.41 5.81
CA ILE A 279 20.39 5.20 6.45
C ILE A 279 18.90 5.39 6.72
N ASP A 280 18.08 4.74 5.90
CA ASP A 280 16.67 4.62 6.23
C ASP A 280 16.49 3.65 7.40
N GLU A 281 15.43 3.86 8.18
CA GLU A 281 15.12 3.05 9.37
C GLU A 281 16.33 2.86 10.32
N ILE A 282 17.07 3.94 10.59
CA ILE A 282 18.34 3.90 11.36
C ILE A 282 18.21 3.24 12.74
N HIS A 283 17.00 3.20 13.30
CA HIS A 283 16.70 2.51 14.55
C HIS A 283 16.96 1.00 14.47
N GLN A 284 16.87 0.36 13.29
CA GLN A 284 17.16 -1.06 13.11
C GLN A 284 18.64 -1.38 13.41
N LEU A 285 19.55 -0.44 13.15
CA LEU A 285 20.98 -0.59 13.47
C LEU A 285 21.31 -0.34 14.95
N VAL A 286 20.43 0.36 15.68
CA VAL A 286 20.72 0.88 17.03
C VAL A 286 19.91 0.18 18.13
N GLY A 287 18.69 -0.25 17.83
CA GLY A 287 17.66 -0.54 18.81
C GLY A 287 17.39 -2.02 19.09
N ALA A 288 18.00 -2.90 18.33
CA ALA A 288 17.56 -4.28 18.21
C ALA A 288 18.03 -5.20 19.39
N GLY A 289 18.92 -4.72 20.26
CA GLY A 289 19.56 -5.53 21.31
C GLY A 289 18.74 -5.86 22.57
N LYS A 290 17.41 -5.61 22.62
CA LYS A 290 16.57 -5.90 23.82
C LYS A 290 15.74 -7.18 23.72
N THR A 291 15.62 -7.76 22.54
CA THR A 291 15.07 -9.09 22.32
C THR A 291 16.19 -10.00 21.81
N ASP A 292 16.13 -11.29 22.14
CA ASP A 292 17.20 -12.29 22.06
C ASP A 292 17.69 -12.61 20.62
N GLY A 293 17.48 -11.73 19.64
CA GLY A 293 17.68 -12.02 18.22
C GLY A 293 18.04 -10.87 17.30
N ALA A 294 18.20 -9.61 17.75
CA ALA A 294 18.44 -8.51 16.81
C ALA A 294 19.80 -7.77 16.98
N MET A 295 20.26 -7.24 15.84
CA MET A 295 21.64 -6.80 15.55
C MET A 295 21.95 -5.42 16.16
N ASP A 296 22.97 -5.32 17.02
CA ASP A 296 23.44 -4.03 17.57
C ASP A 296 24.71 -3.57 16.83
N ALA A 297 24.52 -2.78 15.78
CA ALA A 297 25.58 -2.16 15.00
C ALA A 297 25.97 -0.76 15.54
N ALA A 298 25.30 -0.26 16.59
CA ALA A 298 25.57 1.07 17.13
C ALA A 298 27.02 1.24 17.59
N ASN A 299 27.63 0.15 18.08
CA ASN A 299 29.02 0.14 18.53
C ASN A 299 30.03 0.38 17.39
N LEU A 300 29.65 0.09 16.15
CA LEU A 300 30.48 0.37 14.96
C LEU A 300 30.33 1.83 14.50
N LEU A 301 29.12 2.39 14.59
CA LEU A 301 28.82 3.74 14.13
C LEU A 301 29.32 4.82 15.11
N LYS A 302 29.11 4.63 16.41
CA LYS A 302 29.42 5.63 17.46
C LYS A 302 30.84 6.19 17.39
N PRO A 303 31.91 5.38 17.25
CA PRO A 303 33.28 5.89 17.21
C PRO A 303 33.52 6.78 15.97
N MET A 304 32.97 6.42 14.82
CA MET A 304 33.16 7.16 13.57
C MET A 304 32.39 8.49 13.59
N LEU A 305 31.15 8.48 14.08
CA LEU A 305 30.36 9.69 14.31
C LEU A 305 31.05 10.62 15.32
N ALA A 306 31.69 10.07 16.35
CA ALA A 306 32.43 10.86 17.33
C ALA A 306 33.70 11.50 16.79
N ARG A 307 34.39 10.85 15.85
CA ARG A 307 35.58 11.39 15.19
C ARG A 307 35.25 12.30 14.00
N GLY A 308 33.99 12.35 13.56
CA GLY A 308 33.59 13.07 12.34
C GLY A 308 34.07 12.39 11.05
N GLU A 309 34.46 11.11 11.14
CA GLU A 309 34.88 10.28 9.99
C GLU A 309 33.66 9.84 9.15
N LEU A 310 32.48 9.83 9.76
CA LEU A 310 31.21 9.47 9.11
C LEU A 310 30.28 10.69 9.10
N HIS A 311 29.84 11.08 7.91
CA HIS A 311 28.73 11.99 7.71
C HIS A 311 27.53 11.16 7.30
N CYS A 312 26.43 11.24 8.06
CA CYS A 312 25.23 10.50 7.71
C CYS A 312 23.93 11.30 7.91
N ILE A 313 22.93 10.90 7.14
CA ILE A 313 21.54 11.28 7.28
C ILE A 313 20.80 10.04 7.75
N GLY A 314 20.10 10.11 8.88
CA GLY A 314 19.23 9.03 9.35
C GLY A 314 17.76 9.34 9.11
N ALA A 315 16.91 8.32 8.93
CA ALA A 315 15.46 8.47 8.97
C ALA A 315 14.82 7.44 9.93
N THR A 316 13.77 7.83 10.65
CA THR A 316 13.03 6.96 11.61
C THR A 316 11.67 7.59 11.96
N THR A 317 10.81 6.86 12.67
CA THR A 317 9.58 7.41 13.26
C THR A 317 9.84 8.11 14.59
N LEU A 318 8.87 8.89 15.08
CA LEU A 318 8.99 9.61 16.35
C LEU A 318 9.15 8.66 17.55
N ASP A 319 8.41 7.55 17.54
CA ASP A 319 8.41 6.57 18.63
C ASP A 319 9.73 5.80 18.69
N GLU A 320 10.22 5.34 17.54
CA GLU A 320 11.53 4.69 17.43
C GLU A 320 12.67 5.64 17.84
N TYR A 321 12.59 6.91 17.42
CA TYR A 321 13.57 7.92 17.83
C TYR A 321 13.63 8.03 19.35
N ARG A 322 12.48 8.17 20.02
CA ARG A 322 12.37 8.25 21.49
C ARG A 322 12.86 6.98 22.17
N GLN A 323 12.59 5.82 21.58
CA GLN A 323 12.91 4.53 22.17
C GLN A 323 14.39 4.17 22.06
N TYR A 324 15.02 4.44 20.91
CA TYR A 324 16.32 3.89 20.55
C TYR A 324 17.44 4.93 20.42
N ILE A 325 17.13 6.15 19.93
CA ILE A 325 18.15 7.18 19.68
C ILE A 325 18.23 8.17 20.86
N GLU A 326 17.10 8.68 21.35
CA GLU A 326 17.05 9.70 22.39
C GLU A 326 17.56 9.21 23.75
N LYS A 327 17.36 7.91 24.05
CA LYS A 327 17.89 7.29 25.27
C LYS A 327 19.40 7.08 25.23
N ASP A 328 20.02 7.10 24.04
CA ASP A 328 21.47 6.95 23.88
C ASP A 328 22.15 8.31 23.77
N ALA A 329 22.74 8.76 24.90
CA ALA A 329 23.40 10.05 24.99
C ALA A 329 24.64 10.21 24.09
N ALA A 330 25.18 9.13 23.50
CA ALA A 330 26.25 9.23 22.52
C ALA A 330 25.70 9.58 21.13
N LEU A 331 24.59 8.95 20.72
CA LEU A 331 23.95 9.19 19.42
C LEU A 331 23.16 10.50 19.41
N GLU A 332 22.39 10.79 20.46
CA GLU A 332 21.61 12.03 20.61
C GLU A 332 22.49 13.29 20.50
N ARG A 333 23.76 13.21 20.92
CA ARG A 333 24.73 14.30 20.80
C ARG A 333 25.37 14.42 19.41
N ARG A 334 25.14 13.49 18.50
CA ARG A 334 25.71 13.47 17.14
C ARG A 334 24.67 13.80 16.07
N PHE A 335 23.41 13.48 16.35
CA PHE A 335 22.30 13.79 15.46
C PHE A 335 21.62 15.12 15.79
N GLN A 336 21.08 15.75 14.77
CA GLN A 336 20.22 16.93 14.88
C GLN A 336 18.84 16.59 14.31
N LYS A 337 17.80 16.70 15.14
CA LYS A 337 16.41 16.41 14.76
C LYS A 337 15.94 17.35 13.65
N VAL A 338 15.29 16.78 12.63
CA VAL A 338 14.52 17.46 11.57
C VAL A 338 13.15 16.79 11.56
N LEU A 339 12.12 17.52 11.98
CA LEU A 339 10.75 17.02 11.96
C LEU A 339 10.21 17.12 10.55
N VAL A 340 9.67 16.02 10.02
CA VAL A 340 9.03 15.95 8.71
C VAL A 340 7.55 15.71 8.97
N GLN A 341 6.75 16.72 8.66
CA GLN A 341 5.30 16.66 8.84
C GLN A 341 4.63 16.12 7.57
N GLU A 342 3.49 15.48 7.76
CA GLU A 342 2.55 15.19 6.67
C GLU A 342 2.21 16.50 5.95
N PRO A 343 2.32 16.55 4.60
CA PRO A 343 1.91 17.72 3.83
C PRO A 343 0.40 17.90 3.92
N ASP A 344 -0.07 19.13 3.79
CA ASP A 344 -1.50 19.38 3.67
C ASP A 344 -2.04 18.95 2.29
N ILE A 345 -3.34 19.10 2.09
CA ILE A 345 -4.00 18.69 0.85
C ILE A 345 -3.49 19.52 -0.35
N ASP A 346 -3.29 20.82 -0.17
CA ASP A 346 -2.84 21.72 -1.24
C ASP A 346 -1.39 21.40 -1.66
N ASP A 347 -0.52 21.16 -0.68
CA ASP A 347 0.86 20.69 -0.89
C ASP A 347 0.88 19.31 -1.57
N THR A 348 -0.01 18.41 -1.16
CA THR A 348 -0.16 17.08 -1.80
C THR A 348 -0.59 17.22 -3.26
N ILE A 349 -1.56 18.08 -3.56
CA ILE A 349 -1.98 18.38 -4.94
C ILE A 349 -0.80 18.91 -5.76
N ALA A 350 0.02 19.80 -5.18
CA ALA A 350 1.21 20.31 -5.84
C ALA A 350 2.25 19.20 -6.12
N ILE A 351 2.45 18.28 -5.16
CA ILE A 351 3.32 17.11 -5.32
C ILE A 351 2.81 16.22 -6.47
N LEU A 352 1.53 15.85 -6.45
CA LEU A 352 0.91 15.02 -7.49
C LEU A 352 0.97 15.67 -8.88
N ARG A 353 0.77 17.00 -8.98
CA ARG A 353 0.94 17.74 -10.23
C ARG A 353 2.38 17.69 -10.76
N GLY A 354 3.37 17.71 -9.87
CA GLY A 354 4.78 17.55 -10.26
C GLY A 354 5.14 16.12 -10.67
N LEU A 355 4.45 15.11 -10.14
CA LEU A 355 4.60 13.70 -10.51
C LEU A 355 3.73 13.27 -11.70
N LYS A 356 2.85 14.15 -12.19
CA LYS A 356 1.94 13.88 -13.30
C LYS A 356 2.66 13.39 -14.56
N GLU A 357 3.65 14.15 -15.05
CA GLU A 357 4.37 13.79 -16.28
C GLU A 357 5.12 12.44 -16.15
N PRO A 358 5.88 12.17 -15.05
CA PRO A 358 6.46 10.85 -14.80
C PRO A 358 5.46 9.69 -14.87
N PHE A 359 4.33 9.78 -14.18
CA PHE A 359 3.31 8.72 -14.18
C PHE A 359 2.69 8.52 -15.56
N GLU A 360 2.32 9.60 -16.25
CA GLU A 360 1.76 9.53 -17.59
C GLU A 360 2.74 8.89 -18.58
N SER A 361 4.03 9.19 -18.49
CA SER A 361 5.07 8.61 -19.36
C SER A 361 5.29 7.13 -19.06
N HIS A 362 5.32 6.76 -17.77
CA HIS A 362 5.53 5.39 -17.34
C HIS A 362 4.40 4.45 -17.81
N HIS A 363 3.16 4.82 -17.49
CA HIS A 363 1.98 4.02 -17.81
C HIS A 363 1.56 4.18 -19.26
N GLY A 364 1.75 5.36 -19.86
CA GLY A 364 1.23 5.69 -21.19
C GLY A 364 -0.26 6.03 -21.14
N VAL A 365 -0.65 6.83 -20.14
CA VAL A 365 -2.02 7.32 -19.92
C VAL A 365 -2.01 8.84 -19.75
N GLN A 366 -3.18 9.45 -19.60
CA GLN A 366 -3.34 10.86 -19.27
C GLN A 366 -4.03 11.03 -17.92
N ILE A 367 -3.54 11.94 -17.07
CA ILE A 367 -4.12 12.19 -15.75
C ILE A 367 -4.84 13.53 -15.78
N GLN A 368 -6.15 13.53 -15.55
CA GLN A 368 -6.90 14.77 -15.41
C GLN A 368 -6.55 15.48 -14.09
N ASP A 369 -6.54 16.82 -14.11
CA ASP A 369 -6.26 17.60 -12.89
C ASP A 369 -7.36 17.39 -11.83
N SER A 370 -8.60 17.17 -12.25
CA SER A 370 -9.71 16.76 -11.38
C SER A 370 -9.44 15.43 -10.67
N ALA A 371 -8.79 14.47 -11.33
CA ALA A 371 -8.42 13.20 -10.73
C ALA A 371 -7.32 13.37 -9.67
N ILE A 372 -6.36 14.27 -9.89
CA ILE A 372 -5.34 14.63 -8.89
C ILE A 372 -5.98 15.22 -7.63
N ILE A 373 -6.90 16.18 -7.82
CA ILE A 373 -7.62 16.82 -6.72
C ILE A 373 -8.46 15.77 -5.96
N ALA A 374 -9.19 14.91 -6.69
CA ALA A 374 -9.96 13.84 -6.09
C ALA A 374 -9.08 12.86 -5.31
N ALA A 375 -7.93 12.46 -5.85
CA ALA A 375 -7.00 11.55 -5.17
C ALA A 375 -6.52 12.12 -3.84
N ALA A 376 -6.13 13.40 -3.78
CA ALA A 376 -5.71 14.04 -2.55
C ALA A 376 -6.85 14.10 -1.51
N HIS A 377 -8.02 14.62 -1.88
CA HIS A 377 -9.15 14.76 -0.95
C HIS A 377 -9.73 13.42 -0.50
N MET A 378 -9.94 12.48 -1.41
CA MET A 378 -10.55 11.20 -1.09
C MET A 378 -9.59 10.28 -0.33
N SER A 379 -8.29 10.29 -0.65
CA SER A 379 -7.32 9.52 0.14
C SER A 379 -7.19 10.07 1.56
N ASP A 380 -7.21 11.39 1.75
CA ASP A 380 -7.22 12.00 3.09
C ASP A 380 -8.46 11.57 3.90
N ARG A 381 -9.62 11.59 3.26
CA ARG A 381 -10.90 11.27 3.90
C ARG A 381 -11.10 9.80 4.21
N TYR A 382 -10.84 8.92 3.25
CA TYR A 382 -11.25 7.52 3.32
C TYR A 382 -10.12 6.55 3.70
N ILE A 383 -8.86 6.98 3.59
CA ILE A 383 -7.68 6.17 3.92
C ILE A 383 -6.97 6.82 5.13
N THR A 384 -7.42 6.46 6.33
CA THR A 384 -7.00 7.11 7.59
C THR A 384 -5.81 6.46 8.29
N ASP A 385 -5.42 5.26 7.87
CA ASP A 385 -4.32 4.48 8.44
C ASP A 385 -2.96 4.76 7.76
N ARG A 386 -2.97 5.53 6.67
CA ARG A 386 -1.79 5.99 5.93
C ARG A 386 -1.72 7.50 5.89
N PHE A 387 -0.52 8.02 5.63
CA PHE A 387 -0.23 9.44 5.60
C PHE A 387 -0.04 9.96 4.18
N LEU A 388 -0.36 11.23 3.95
CA LEU A 388 0.01 11.96 2.76
C LEU A 388 1.54 12.19 2.72
N PRO A 389 2.14 12.30 1.53
CA PRO A 389 1.52 12.18 0.20
C PRO A 389 1.41 10.74 -0.31
N ASP A 390 2.01 9.75 0.38
CA ASP A 390 2.14 8.36 -0.08
C ASP A 390 0.81 7.73 -0.53
N LYS A 391 -0.23 7.79 0.31
CA LYS A 391 -1.54 7.21 -0.03
C LYS A 391 -2.19 7.82 -1.27
N ALA A 392 -1.91 9.08 -1.58
CA ALA A 392 -2.47 9.77 -2.74
C ALA A 392 -1.67 9.46 -4.01
N ILE A 393 -0.34 9.32 -3.88
CA ILE A 393 0.55 8.89 -4.96
C ILE A 393 0.21 7.46 -5.39
N ASP A 394 0.09 6.54 -4.43
CA ASP A 394 -0.26 5.14 -4.65
C ASP A 394 -1.63 4.98 -5.32
N LEU A 395 -2.60 5.81 -4.91
CA LEU A 395 -3.92 5.86 -5.52
C LEU A 395 -3.90 6.29 -6.99
N ILE A 396 -3.08 7.30 -7.33
CA ILE A 396 -2.89 7.73 -8.72
C ILE A 396 -2.17 6.65 -9.53
N ASP A 397 -1.15 6.01 -8.95
CA ASP A 397 -0.38 4.96 -9.62
C ASP A 397 -1.26 3.76 -9.97
N GLU A 398 -2.05 3.26 -9.01
CA GLU A 398 -2.99 2.16 -9.25
C GLU A 398 -4.08 2.54 -10.25
N ALA A 399 -4.58 3.77 -10.23
CA ALA A 399 -5.54 4.26 -11.22
C ALA A 399 -4.93 4.29 -12.63
N CYS A 400 -3.68 4.74 -12.77
CA CYS A 400 -2.96 4.71 -14.04
C CYS A 400 -2.74 3.26 -14.54
N ALA A 401 -2.37 2.35 -13.64
CA ALA A 401 -2.18 0.94 -13.97
C ALA A 401 -3.49 0.26 -14.40
N SER A 402 -4.62 0.60 -13.75
CA SER A 402 -5.95 0.10 -14.11
C SER A 402 -6.33 0.52 -15.54
N VAL A 403 -6.22 1.82 -15.84
CA VAL A 403 -6.51 2.35 -17.18
C VAL A 403 -5.58 1.73 -18.23
N ARG A 404 -4.29 1.56 -17.91
CA ARG A 404 -3.36 0.93 -18.86
C ARG A 404 -3.72 -0.54 -19.13
N MET A 405 -4.16 -1.27 -18.11
CA MET A 405 -4.61 -2.65 -18.25
C MET A 405 -5.84 -2.77 -19.16
N GLU A 406 -6.77 -1.81 -19.08
CA GLU A 406 -7.94 -1.74 -19.97
C GLU A 406 -7.54 -1.47 -21.42
N ILE A 407 -6.62 -0.54 -21.66
CA ILE A 407 -6.07 -0.24 -23.00
C ILE A 407 -5.40 -1.48 -23.62
N ASP A 408 -4.67 -2.23 -22.80
CA ASP A 408 -3.96 -3.43 -23.26
C ASP A 408 -4.89 -4.64 -23.46
N SER A 409 -6.08 -4.61 -22.88
CA SER A 409 -7.09 -5.66 -22.94
C SER A 409 -8.08 -5.47 -24.09
N MET A 410 -8.84 -6.52 -24.38
CA MET A 410 -9.92 -6.46 -25.37
C MET A 410 -11.07 -5.59 -24.81
N PRO A 411 -11.56 -4.56 -25.53
CA PRO A 411 -12.69 -3.76 -25.08
C PRO A 411 -13.93 -4.62 -24.79
N GLU A 412 -14.73 -4.22 -23.81
CA GLU A 412 -15.90 -4.99 -23.36
C GLU A 412 -16.92 -5.22 -24.48
N GLU A 413 -17.15 -4.21 -25.33
CA GLU A 413 -18.02 -4.33 -26.50
C GLU A 413 -17.53 -5.43 -27.46
N LEU A 414 -16.21 -5.49 -27.69
CA LEU A 414 -15.60 -6.48 -28.58
C LEU A 414 -15.63 -7.88 -27.95
N ASP A 415 -15.37 -8.01 -26.65
CA ASP A 415 -15.46 -9.29 -25.93
C ASP A 415 -16.91 -9.82 -25.93
N THR A 416 -17.89 -8.96 -25.68
CA THR A 416 -19.33 -9.34 -25.67
C THR A 416 -19.76 -9.88 -27.02
N ILE A 417 -19.48 -9.16 -28.11
CA ILE A 417 -19.81 -9.58 -29.48
C ILE A 417 -19.06 -10.87 -29.84
N THR A 418 -17.82 -11.02 -29.40
CA THR A 418 -17.01 -12.24 -29.64
C THR A 418 -17.58 -13.45 -28.91
N ARG A 419 -18.01 -13.29 -27.65
CA ARG A 419 -18.68 -14.36 -26.88
C ARG A 419 -20.00 -14.76 -27.51
N ASP A 420 -20.81 -13.80 -27.95
CA ASP A 420 -22.08 -14.06 -28.63
C ASP A 420 -21.87 -14.82 -29.95
N LYS A 421 -20.85 -14.44 -30.73
CA LYS A 421 -20.45 -15.19 -31.93
C LYS A 421 -20.08 -16.62 -31.58
N ASN A 422 -19.22 -16.83 -30.57
CA ASN A 422 -18.77 -18.17 -30.18
C ASN A 422 -19.95 -19.04 -29.72
N ARG A 423 -20.93 -18.47 -29.00
CA ARG A 423 -22.17 -19.16 -28.64
C ARG A 423 -22.94 -19.62 -29.88
N LEU A 424 -23.13 -18.72 -30.85
CA LEU A 424 -23.82 -19.04 -32.11
C LEU A 424 -23.05 -20.06 -32.96
N GLU A 425 -21.72 -20.04 -32.96
CA GLU A 425 -20.90 -21.05 -33.64
C GLU A 425 -21.07 -22.44 -33.01
N MET A 426 -21.12 -22.53 -31.68
CA MET A 426 -21.42 -23.79 -31.00
C MET A 426 -22.83 -24.30 -31.33
N GLU A 427 -23.83 -23.41 -31.36
CA GLU A 427 -25.20 -23.74 -31.78
C GLU A 427 -25.23 -24.25 -33.23
N ARG A 428 -24.51 -23.59 -34.14
CA ARG A 428 -24.36 -24.01 -35.55
C ARG A 428 -23.79 -25.43 -35.65
N ILE A 429 -22.70 -25.72 -34.94
CA ILE A 429 -22.03 -27.04 -34.97
C ILE A 429 -22.93 -28.13 -34.36
N SER A 430 -23.77 -27.79 -33.38
CA SER A 430 -24.72 -28.73 -32.80
C SER A 430 -25.82 -29.10 -33.81
N ILE A 431 -26.43 -28.09 -34.45
CA ILE A 431 -27.51 -28.28 -35.43
C ILE A 431 -26.99 -28.99 -36.69
N GLU A 432 -25.75 -28.74 -37.12
CA GLU A 432 -25.11 -29.46 -38.24
C GLU A 432 -24.94 -30.97 -37.99
N LYS A 433 -25.01 -31.44 -36.74
CA LYS A 433 -24.89 -32.86 -36.36
C LYS A 433 -26.24 -33.56 -36.20
N GLU A 434 -27.35 -32.82 -36.25
CA GLU A 434 -28.70 -33.36 -36.15
C GLU A 434 -29.28 -33.70 -37.54
N ASP A 435 -30.41 -34.42 -37.59
CA ASP A 435 -31.06 -34.79 -38.84
C ASP A 435 -31.58 -33.54 -39.60
N SER A 436 -31.45 -33.55 -40.93
CA SER A 436 -31.88 -32.45 -41.81
C SER A 436 -33.40 -32.34 -41.81
N THR A 437 -33.93 -31.40 -41.03
CA THR A 437 -35.34 -31.00 -41.01
C THR A 437 -35.49 -29.57 -41.53
N GLU A 438 -36.65 -29.25 -42.10
CA GLU A 438 -36.93 -27.93 -42.69
C GLU A 438 -36.76 -26.78 -41.68
N ASP A 439 -37.09 -27.02 -40.40
CA ASP A 439 -36.88 -26.07 -39.31
C ASP A 439 -35.39 -25.92 -38.95
N ASN A 440 -34.61 -27.02 -38.93
CA ASN A 440 -33.16 -26.98 -38.67
C ASN A 440 -32.41 -26.25 -39.79
N GLU A 441 -32.78 -26.46 -41.05
CA GLU A 441 -32.17 -25.75 -42.19
C GLU A 441 -32.43 -24.25 -42.13
N LYS A 442 -33.67 -23.83 -41.81
CA LYS A 442 -34.02 -22.41 -41.66
C LYS A 442 -33.30 -21.76 -40.49
N ARG A 443 -33.22 -22.43 -39.35
CA ARG A 443 -32.50 -21.95 -38.17
C ARG A 443 -30.99 -21.85 -38.42
N LEU A 444 -30.41 -22.79 -39.16
CA LEU A 444 -29.01 -22.77 -39.55
C LEU A 444 -28.69 -21.55 -40.43
N GLU A 445 -29.58 -21.20 -41.37
CA GLU A 445 -29.44 -20.03 -42.23
C GLU A 445 -29.46 -18.73 -41.41
N GLU A 446 -30.42 -18.59 -40.48
CA GLU A 446 -30.50 -17.44 -39.56
C GLU A 446 -29.24 -17.28 -38.68
N ILE A 447 -28.69 -18.40 -38.19
CA ILE A 447 -27.46 -18.40 -37.38
C ILE A 447 -26.26 -18.00 -38.23
N LYS A 448 -26.14 -18.49 -39.48
CA LYS A 448 -25.07 -18.12 -40.41
C LYS A 448 -25.11 -16.63 -40.75
N GLU A 449 -26.29 -16.07 -41.02
CA GLU A 449 -26.45 -14.63 -41.27
C GLU A 449 -26.03 -13.79 -40.05
N LYS A 450 -26.44 -14.18 -38.84
CA LYS A 450 -26.02 -13.51 -37.60
C LYS A 450 -24.52 -13.60 -37.36
N ILE A 451 -23.91 -14.77 -37.57
CA ILE A 451 -22.45 -14.95 -37.45
C ILE A 451 -21.71 -14.06 -38.46
N ALA A 452 -22.21 -13.96 -39.70
CA ALA A 452 -21.63 -13.09 -40.72
C ALA A 452 -21.68 -11.61 -40.31
N SER A 453 -22.84 -11.15 -39.81
CA SER A 453 -23.00 -9.79 -39.29
C SER A 453 -22.09 -9.50 -38.09
N LEU A 454 -21.98 -10.44 -37.14
CA LEU A 454 -21.09 -10.30 -35.99
C LEU A 454 -19.61 -10.29 -36.40
N ASN A 455 -19.21 -11.09 -37.40
CA ASN A 455 -17.84 -11.07 -37.92
C ASN A 455 -17.48 -9.72 -38.54
N GLU A 456 -18.39 -9.10 -39.29
CA GLU A 456 -18.18 -7.77 -39.87
C GLU A 456 -18.00 -6.70 -38.78
N LYS A 457 -18.86 -6.73 -37.74
CA LYS A 457 -18.72 -5.84 -36.58
C LYS A 457 -17.41 -6.06 -35.81
N ILE A 458 -17.05 -7.31 -35.54
CA ILE A 458 -15.78 -7.67 -34.87
C ILE A 458 -14.60 -7.16 -35.68
N ALA A 459 -14.59 -7.33 -37.00
CA ALA A 459 -13.50 -6.88 -37.86
C ALA A 459 -13.35 -5.35 -37.79
N GLY A 460 -14.45 -4.60 -37.91
CA GLY A 460 -14.43 -3.13 -37.81
C GLY A 460 -13.94 -2.63 -36.45
N LEU A 461 -14.51 -3.14 -35.36
CA LEU A 461 -14.11 -2.76 -33.99
C LEU A 461 -12.67 -3.17 -33.67
N THR A 462 -12.21 -4.31 -34.18
CA THR A 462 -10.81 -4.76 -34.00
C THR A 462 -9.84 -3.84 -34.73
N GLU A 463 -10.19 -3.37 -35.94
CA GLU A 463 -9.36 -2.44 -36.71
C GLU A 463 -9.31 -1.07 -36.04
N GLN A 464 -10.46 -0.57 -35.57
CA GLN A 464 -10.54 0.66 -34.79
C GLN A 464 -9.68 0.57 -33.51
N TRP A 465 -9.86 -0.48 -32.70
CA TRP A 465 -9.07 -0.70 -31.48
C TRP A 465 -7.56 -0.76 -31.75
N LYS A 466 -7.14 -1.48 -32.81
CA LYS A 466 -5.71 -1.53 -33.19
C LYS A 466 -5.17 -0.18 -33.61
N SER A 467 -5.97 0.62 -34.32
CA SER A 467 -5.58 1.97 -34.74
C SER A 467 -5.42 2.89 -33.52
N GLU A 468 -6.42 2.92 -32.64
CA GLU A 468 -6.40 3.71 -31.41
C GLU A 468 -5.23 3.31 -30.51
N LYS A 469 -5.05 2.01 -30.25
CA LYS A 469 -3.92 1.50 -29.46
C LYS A 469 -2.56 1.92 -30.01
N SER A 470 -2.39 1.85 -31.33
CA SER A 470 -1.15 2.29 -31.98
C SER A 470 -0.88 3.78 -31.82
N GLN A 471 -1.92 4.61 -31.70
CA GLN A 471 -1.76 6.04 -31.43
C GLN A 471 -1.33 6.28 -29.99
N VAL A 472 -1.94 5.59 -29.01
CA VAL A 472 -1.56 5.67 -27.60
C VAL A 472 -0.10 5.27 -27.38
N ASP A 473 0.32 4.13 -27.95
CA ASP A 473 1.70 3.65 -27.83
C ASP A 473 2.68 4.63 -28.50
N HIS A 474 2.29 5.28 -29.59
CA HIS A 474 3.12 6.31 -30.23
C HIS A 474 3.26 7.58 -29.37
N ILE A 475 2.17 8.05 -28.74
CA ILE A 475 2.21 9.16 -27.78
C ILE A 475 3.14 8.81 -26.61
N LYS A 476 3.08 7.58 -26.10
CA LYS A 476 3.97 7.08 -25.03
C LYS A 476 5.44 7.17 -25.46
N ASP A 477 5.76 6.75 -26.67
CA ASP A 477 7.12 6.84 -27.21
C ASP A 477 7.60 8.30 -27.33
N LEU A 478 6.74 9.21 -27.78
CA LEU A 478 7.05 10.64 -27.85
C LEU A 478 7.28 11.25 -26.46
N LYS A 479 6.45 10.91 -25.47
CA LYS A 479 6.65 11.35 -24.07
C LYS A 479 7.98 10.84 -23.50
N ASN A 480 8.30 9.56 -23.72
CA ASN A 480 9.60 8.99 -23.31
C ASN A 480 10.79 9.66 -24.01
N GLN A 481 10.65 10.03 -25.29
CA GLN A 481 11.67 10.79 -26.00
C GLN A 481 11.85 12.20 -25.42
N LYS A 482 10.75 12.89 -25.08
CA LYS A 482 10.77 14.20 -24.41
C LYS A 482 11.58 14.14 -23.11
N VAL A 483 11.28 13.18 -22.22
CA VAL A 483 12.01 13.00 -20.94
C VAL A 483 13.51 12.78 -21.17
N ARG A 484 13.88 11.94 -22.14
CA ARG A 484 15.29 11.72 -22.50
C ARG A 484 15.98 12.99 -22.99
N LEU A 485 15.29 13.79 -23.80
CA LEU A 485 15.80 15.06 -24.31
C LEU A 485 15.95 16.10 -23.21
N GLU A 486 15.06 16.14 -22.23
CA GLU A 486 15.18 17.02 -21.06
C GLU A 486 16.41 16.67 -20.21
N THR A 487 16.66 15.37 -19.98
CA THR A 487 17.88 14.91 -19.32
C THR A 487 19.14 15.28 -20.11
N GLN A 488 19.13 15.10 -21.44
CA GLN A 488 20.26 15.51 -22.30
C GLN A 488 20.47 17.03 -22.31
N MET A 489 19.39 17.81 -22.30
CA MET A 489 19.43 19.26 -22.22
C MET A 489 20.13 19.70 -20.93
N ALA A 490 19.72 19.14 -19.78
CA ALA A 490 20.36 19.43 -18.48
C ALA A 490 21.85 19.05 -18.47
N GLN A 491 22.21 17.94 -19.11
CA GLN A 491 23.62 17.55 -19.28
C GLN A 491 24.40 18.57 -20.12
N PHE A 492 23.86 19.02 -21.26
CA PHE A 492 24.51 20.04 -22.10
C PHE A 492 24.65 21.39 -21.39
N GLU A 493 23.63 21.81 -20.63
CA GLU A 493 23.71 23.03 -19.80
C GLU A 493 24.83 22.92 -18.77
N SER A 494 24.95 21.79 -18.08
CA SER A 494 26.01 21.56 -17.09
C SER A 494 27.42 21.54 -17.70
N GLN A 495 27.55 21.09 -18.95
CA GLN A 495 28.82 21.05 -19.70
C GLN A 495 29.16 22.40 -20.36
N GLY A 496 28.28 23.40 -20.26
CA GLY A 496 28.44 24.70 -20.92
C GLY A 496 28.18 24.66 -22.43
N ASN A 497 27.61 23.58 -22.97
CA ASN A 497 27.23 23.46 -24.37
C ASN A 497 25.83 24.08 -24.59
N LEU A 498 25.77 25.40 -24.49
CA LEU A 498 24.52 26.17 -24.54
C LEU A 498 23.82 26.10 -25.91
N GLU A 499 24.55 25.82 -26.99
CA GLU A 499 24.01 25.74 -28.35
C GLU A 499 23.10 24.50 -28.51
N GLU A 500 23.59 23.32 -28.14
CA GLU A 500 22.81 22.08 -28.18
C GLU A 500 21.65 22.11 -27.18
N ALA A 501 21.86 22.65 -25.98
CA ALA A 501 20.78 22.83 -25.00
C ALA A 501 19.67 23.75 -25.53
N SER A 502 20.03 24.87 -26.16
CA SER A 502 19.06 25.80 -26.75
C SER A 502 18.29 25.17 -27.91
N LYS A 503 18.95 24.37 -28.73
CA LYS A 503 18.31 23.63 -29.83
C LYS A 503 17.27 22.64 -29.30
N ILE A 504 17.60 21.87 -28.27
CA ILE A 504 16.65 20.95 -27.64
C ILE A 504 15.46 21.73 -27.05
N LYS A 505 15.74 22.79 -26.30
CA LYS A 505 14.74 23.60 -25.59
C LYS A 505 13.76 24.33 -26.50
N TYR A 506 14.25 24.95 -27.58
CA TYR A 506 13.45 25.85 -28.42
C TYR A 506 13.04 25.26 -29.77
N GLN A 507 13.61 24.12 -30.19
CA GLN A 507 13.23 23.46 -31.44
C GLN A 507 12.67 22.05 -31.19
N THR A 508 13.45 21.16 -30.59
CA THR A 508 13.10 19.73 -30.52
C THR A 508 11.92 19.45 -29.58
N ILE A 509 11.97 19.95 -28.34
CA ILE A 509 10.87 19.75 -27.36
C ILE A 509 9.56 20.39 -27.86
N PRO A 510 9.54 21.65 -28.37
CA PRO A 510 8.33 22.22 -28.93
C PRO A 510 7.75 21.44 -30.12
N ALA A 511 8.61 20.86 -30.97
CA ALA A 511 8.15 20.02 -32.08
C ALA A 511 7.46 18.73 -31.58
N ILE A 512 8.05 18.06 -30.59
CA ILE A 512 7.46 16.86 -29.97
C ILE A 512 6.14 17.20 -29.26
N ASN A 513 6.09 18.30 -28.50
CA ASN A 513 4.85 18.73 -27.85
C ASN A 513 3.73 19.01 -28.87
N LYS A 514 4.07 19.65 -29.99
CA LYS A 514 3.10 19.90 -31.07
C LYS A 514 2.59 18.59 -31.69
N GLU A 515 3.48 17.62 -31.88
CA GLU A 515 3.09 16.30 -32.40
C GLU A 515 2.17 15.56 -31.41
N ILE A 516 2.48 15.57 -30.12
CA ILE A 516 1.61 15.01 -29.06
C ILE A 516 0.23 15.69 -29.09
N GLU A 517 0.18 17.02 -29.13
CA GLU A 517 -1.08 17.79 -29.20
C GLU A 517 -1.90 17.43 -30.45
N GLU A 518 -1.27 17.24 -31.61
CA GLU A 518 -1.95 16.85 -32.85
C GLU A 518 -2.55 15.44 -32.80
N TYR A 519 -1.93 14.51 -32.08
CA TYR A 519 -2.50 13.18 -31.85
C TYR A 519 -3.63 13.23 -30.82
N GLN A 520 -3.48 13.99 -29.73
CA GLN A 520 -4.50 14.16 -28.69
C GLN A 520 -5.76 14.87 -29.21
N ALA A 521 -5.61 15.86 -30.11
CA ALA A 521 -6.73 16.59 -30.68
C ALA A 521 -7.59 15.77 -31.66
N LYS A 522 -7.15 14.57 -32.05
CA LYS A 522 -7.91 13.65 -32.91
C LYS A 522 -8.85 12.72 -32.12
N GLU A 523 -8.95 12.88 -30.80
CA GLU A 523 -9.94 12.18 -29.99
C GLU A 523 -11.37 12.48 -30.50
N ASN A 524 -12.10 11.42 -30.82
CA ASN A 524 -13.53 11.46 -31.11
C ASN A 524 -14.32 11.05 -29.87
N ASP A 525 -15.55 11.56 -29.73
CA ASP A 525 -16.50 11.13 -28.69
C ASP A 525 -16.91 9.63 -28.79
N ASP A 526 -16.49 8.93 -29.86
CA ASP A 526 -16.81 7.53 -30.20
C ASP A 526 -15.59 6.59 -30.03
N ALA A 527 -14.63 6.97 -29.17
CA ALA A 527 -13.41 6.20 -28.91
C ALA A 527 -13.72 4.90 -28.13
N LEU A 528 -13.10 3.78 -28.52
CA LEU A 528 -13.24 2.49 -27.83
C LEU A 528 -12.33 2.38 -26.60
N LEU A 529 -11.32 3.22 -26.51
CA LEU A 529 -10.31 3.22 -25.45
C LEU A 529 -10.44 4.45 -24.55
N GLN A 530 -10.60 4.23 -23.25
CA GLN A 530 -10.45 5.28 -22.25
C GLN A 530 -8.97 5.39 -21.88
N GLU A 531 -8.30 6.48 -22.29
CA GLU A 531 -6.89 6.72 -21.96
C GLU A 531 -6.67 7.71 -20.80
N LYS A 532 -7.76 8.21 -20.22
CA LYS A 532 -7.75 9.24 -19.18
C LYS A 532 -8.12 8.66 -17.83
N VAL A 533 -7.25 8.92 -16.84
CA VAL A 533 -7.55 8.76 -15.42
C VAL A 533 -8.46 9.92 -15.01
N THR A 534 -9.69 9.58 -14.62
CA THR A 534 -10.73 10.52 -14.19
C THR A 534 -11.02 10.36 -12.69
N VAL A 535 -11.93 11.18 -12.17
CA VAL A 535 -12.46 11.04 -10.80
C VAL A 535 -13.12 9.68 -10.59
N ASP A 536 -13.72 9.11 -11.64
CA ASP A 536 -14.39 7.81 -11.58
C ASP A 536 -13.38 6.69 -11.35
N THR A 537 -12.27 6.70 -12.11
CA THR A 537 -11.15 5.75 -11.92
C THR A 537 -10.61 5.81 -10.50
N ILE A 538 -10.43 7.01 -9.94
CA ILE A 538 -9.96 7.20 -8.56
C ILE A 538 -10.98 6.63 -7.56
N SER A 539 -12.27 6.89 -7.78
CA SER A 539 -13.35 6.42 -6.92
C SER A 539 -13.47 4.89 -6.93
N GLU A 540 -13.24 4.25 -8.08
CA GLU A 540 -13.23 2.79 -8.21
C GLU A 540 -12.07 2.14 -7.44
N VAL A 541 -10.87 2.73 -7.49
CA VAL A 541 -9.72 2.24 -6.72
C VAL A 541 -10.01 2.36 -5.22
N ILE A 542 -10.49 3.52 -4.76
CA ILE A 542 -10.86 3.71 -3.35
C ILE A 542 -11.98 2.75 -2.93
N SER A 543 -12.97 2.53 -3.79
CA SER A 543 -14.05 1.59 -3.55
C SER A 543 -13.50 0.18 -3.31
N ARG A 544 -12.53 -0.26 -4.12
CA ARG A 544 -11.84 -1.55 -3.93
C ARG A 544 -11.04 -1.61 -2.62
N TRP A 545 -10.36 -0.53 -2.24
CA TRP A 545 -9.55 -0.49 -1.01
C TRP A 545 -10.41 -0.47 0.26
N THR A 546 -11.54 0.24 0.21
CA THR A 546 -12.37 0.56 1.40
C THR A 546 -13.68 -0.24 1.48
N ASN A 547 -14.07 -0.93 0.40
CA ASN A 547 -15.39 -1.53 0.19
C ASN A 547 -16.57 -0.53 0.26
N ILE A 548 -16.32 0.77 0.07
CA ILE A 548 -17.37 1.79 -0.01
C ILE A 548 -17.88 1.86 -1.46
N PRO A 549 -19.19 1.75 -1.74
CA PRO A 549 -19.72 1.83 -3.11
C PRO A 549 -19.35 3.15 -3.81
N VAL A 550 -18.97 3.08 -5.09
CA VAL A 550 -18.59 4.25 -5.92
C VAL A 550 -19.65 5.35 -5.92
N SER A 551 -20.93 4.97 -6.00
CA SER A 551 -22.05 5.93 -5.94
C SER A 551 -22.06 6.77 -4.67
N LYS A 552 -21.61 6.20 -3.53
CA LYS A 552 -21.50 6.94 -2.27
C LYS A 552 -20.28 7.86 -2.22
N LEU A 553 -19.22 7.56 -2.99
CA LEU A 553 -18.00 8.37 -3.06
C LEU A 553 -18.17 9.61 -3.97
N MET A 554 -19.02 9.50 -5.00
CA MET A 554 -19.28 10.57 -5.98
C MET A 554 -20.32 11.59 -5.52
N GLU A 555 -21.18 11.24 -4.58
CA GLU A 555 -22.24 12.13 -4.11
C GLU A 555 -21.66 13.30 -3.32
N SER A 556 -22.08 14.52 -3.66
CA SER A 556 -21.56 15.71 -2.99
C SER A 556 -21.98 15.69 -1.52
N GLU A 557 -21.02 15.98 -0.62
CA GLU A 557 -21.30 16.02 0.82
C GLU A 557 -22.46 16.97 1.16
N LYS A 558 -22.59 18.05 0.39
CA LYS A 558 -23.68 19.00 0.51
C LYS A 558 -25.05 18.38 0.22
N GLU A 559 -25.18 17.58 -0.83
CA GLU A 559 -26.45 16.92 -1.17
C GLU A 559 -26.82 15.85 -0.15
N LYS A 560 -25.85 15.03 0.30
CA LYS A 560 -26.07 14.06 1.38
C LYS A 560 -26.63 14.72 2.63
N LEU A 561 -26.05 15.85 3.03
CA LEU A 561 -26.46 16.58 4.23
C LEU A 561 -27.85 17.23 4.09
N LEU A 562 -28.17 17.76 2.90
CA LEU A 562 -29.47 18.38 2.65
C LEU A 562 -30.64 17.38 2.68
N HIS A 563 -30.40 16.13 2.27
CA HIS A 563 -31.42 15.08 2.26
C HIS A 563 -31.37 14.14 3.48
N LEU A 564 -30.46 14.41 4.44
CA LEU A 564 -30.23 13.55 5.60
C LEU A 564 -31.51 13.31 6.41
N GLU A 565 -32.30 14.36 6.66
CA GLU A 565 -33.54 14.27 7.44
C GLU A 565 -34.58 13.38 6.74
N ASP A 566 -34.77 13.56 5.42
CA ASP A 566 -35.73 12.78 4.63
C ASP A 566 -35.37 11.30 4.60
N ILE A 567 -34.08 10.99 4.44
CA ILE A 567 -33.60 9.60 4.44
C ILE A 567 -33.76 8.97 5.82
N MET A 568 -33.44 9.71 6.88
CA MET A 568 -33.60 9.24 8.26
C MET A 568 -35.08 8.94 8.59
N LYS A 569 -36.02 9.79 8.16
CA LYS A 569 -37.47 9.60 8.38
C LYS A 569 -38.03 8.37 7.67
N LYS A 570 -37.45 7.94 6.55
CA LYS A 570 -37.84 6.69 5.88
C LYS A 570 -37.51 5.47 6.73
N ARG A 571 -36.41 5.51 7.48
CA ARG A 571 -35.89 4.36 8.23
C ARG A 571 -36.34 4.34 9.70
N VAL A 572 -36.42 5.51 10.33
CA VAL A 572 -36.79 5.71 11.73
C VAL A 572 -38.20 6.28 11.81
N ILE A 573 -39.13 5.46 12.30
CA ILE A 573 -40.57 5.75 12.22
C ILE A 573 -41.05 6.38 13.54
N GLY A 574 -41.75 7.52 13.46
CA GLY A 574 -42.44 8.14 14.60
C GLY A 574 -41.55 9.02 15.51
N GLN A 575 -40.32 9.32 15.08
CA GLN A 575 -39.33 10.06 15.88
C GLN A 575 -38.90 11.37 15.20
N ASP A 576 -39.82 12.06 14.53
CA ASP A 576 -39.51 13.21 13.67
C ASP A 576 -38.80 14.35 14.43
N ASP A 577 -39.28 14.76 15.63
CA ASP A 577 -38.62 15.79 16.48
C ASP A 577 -37.18 15.40 16.82
N ALA A 578 -36.94 14.11 17.07
CA ALA A 578 -35.61 13.61 17.40
C ALA A 578 -34.67 13.66 16.18
N ILE A 579 -35.18 13.29 15.01
CA ILE A 579 -34.43 13.34 13.75
C ILE A 579 -34.08 14.78 13.42
N THR A 580 -35.04 15.70 13.43
CA THR A 580 -34.82 17.13 13.10
C THR A 580 -33.75 17.76 13.99
N LYS A 581 -33.79 17.54 15.32
CA LYS A 581 -32.77 18.08 16.24
C LYS A 581 -31.37 17.56 15.93
N VAL A 582 -31.27 16.26 15.64
CA VAL A 582 -30.00 15.62 15.31
C VAL A 582 -29.45 16.17 14.00
N THR A 583 -30.28 16.23 12.95
CA THR A 583 -29.86 16.71 11.63
C THR A 583 -29.49 18.18 11.65
N ASP A 584 -30.23 19.03 12.36
CA ASP A 584 -29.92 20.45 12.52
C ASP A 584 -28.56 20.67 13.20
N ALA A 585 -28.25 19.90 14.25
CA ALA A 585 -26.96 20.00 14.93
C ALA A 585 -25.80 19.60 14.02
N ILE A 586 -25.97 18.54 13.21
CA ILE A 586 -24.96 18.08 12.25
C ILE A 586 -24.77 19.12 11.14
N LEU A 587 -25.85 19.71 10.63
CA LEU A 587 -25.80 20.77 9.62
C LEU A 587 -25.04 22.00 10.13
N ARG A 588 -25.28 22.43 11.38
CA ARG A 588 -24.53 23.54 12.00
C ARG A 588 -23.04 23.27 12.07
N SER A 589 -22.67 22.03 12.41
CA SER A 589 -21.27 21.60 12.49
C SER A 589 -20.60 21.60 11.11
N ARG A 590 -21.25 21.01 10.11
CA ARG A 590 -20.73 20.92 8.73
C ARG A 590 -20.70 22.26 8.00
N ALA A 591 -21.54 23.21 8.40
CA ALA A 591 -21.48 24.58 7.91
C ALA A 591 -20.33 25.41 8.52
N GLY A 592 -19.53 24.84 9.43
CA GLY A 592 -18.44 25.54 10.11
C GLY A 592 -18.92 26.61 11.09
N ILE A 593 -20.16 26.50 11.56
CA ILE A 593 -20.74 27.46 12.53
C ILE A 593 -20.39 27.07 13.97
N ASN A 594 -20.16 25.77 14.22
CA ASN A 594 -19.70 25.27 15.52
C ASN A 594 -18.17 25.39 15.68
N ASP A 595 -17.70 25.26 16.92
CA ASP A 595 -16.27 25.23 17.26
C ASP A 595 -15.57 24.00 16.64
N GLU A 596 -14.54 24.24 15.82
CA GLU A 596 -13.73 23.21 15.15
C GLU A 596 -12.94 22.30 16.11
N ASN A 597 -12.88 22.66 17.40
CA ASN A 597 -12.26 21.82 18.42
C ASN A 597 -13.22 20.86 19.08
N ARG A 598 -14.51 20.82 18.71
CA ARG A 598 -15.49 19.90 19.28
C ARG A 598 -15.81 18.76 18.30
N PRO A 599 -16.39 17.65 18.77
CA PRO A 599 -16.91 16.60 17.88
C PRO A 599 -17.97 17.14 16.92
N ILE A 600 -18.27 16.40 15.84
CA ILE A 600 -19.28 16.79 14.83
C ILE A 600 -20.62 17.09 15.49
N GLY A 601 -20.99 16.30 16.49
CA GLY A 601 -22.16 16.55 17.33
C GLY A 601 -22.17 15.66 18.55
N SER A 602 -22.79 16.16 19.62
CA SER A 602 -22.96 15.45 20.87
C SER A 602 -24.42 15.42 21.30
N PHE A 603 -24.94 14.22 21.55
CA PHE A 603 -26.37 13.97 21.75
C PHE A 603 -26.63 13.14 23.00
N LEU A 604 -27.64 13.52 23.78
CA LEU A 604 -28.19 12.72 24.87
C LEU A 604 -29.60 12.24 24.53
N PHE A 605 -29.74 10.95 24.22
CA PHE A 605 -30.99 10.30 23.81
C PHE A 605 -31.75 9.75 25.01
N LEU A 606 -32.90 10.36 25.30
CA LEU A 606 -33.79 10.04 26.40
C LEU A 606 -35.07 9.38 25.91
N GLY A 607 -35.61 8.43 26.67
CA GLY A 607 -36.85 7.75 26.31
C GLY A 607 -36.90 6.28 26.71
N PRO A 608 -38.03 5.59 26.46
CA PRO A 608 -38.16 4.16 26.74
C PRO A 608 -37.25 3.30 25.88
N THR A 609 -37.05 2.03 26.27
CA THR A 609 -36.29 1.09 25.45
C THR A 609 -37.07 0.68 24.20
N GLY A 610 -36.37 0.44 23.09
CA GLY A 610 -36.99 -0.08 21.86
C GLY A 610 -37.81 0.92 21.04
N VAL A 611 -37.72 2.23 21.31
CA VAL A 611 -38.42 3.30 20.55
C VAL A 611 -37.64 3.83 19.34
N GLY A 612 -36.38 3.43 19.15
CA GLY A 612 -35.57 3.81 17.98
C GLY A 612 -34.25 4.54 18.24
N LYS A 613 -33.82 4.73 19.50
CA LYS A 613 -32.55 5.40 19.84
C LYS A 613 -31.34 4.84 19.08
N THR A 614 -31.15 3.53 19.14
CA THR A 614 -30.05 2.85 18.43
C THR A 614 -30.25 2.85 16.92
N GLU A 615 -31.48 2.90 16.43
CA GLU A 615 -31.78 2.93 14.99
C GLU A 615 -31.40 4.29 14.39
N VAL A 616 -31.61 5.38 15.13
CA VAL A 616 -31.11 6.71 14.76
C VAL A 616 -29.59 6.70 14.62
N ALA A 617 -28.87 6.13 15.59
CA ALA A 617 -27.42 5.99 15.53
C ALA A 617 -26.97 5.17 14.30
N LYS A 618 -27.60 4.02 14.04
CA LYS A 618 -27.30 3.20 12.85
C LYS A 618 -27.53 3.92 11.54
N THR A 619 -28.64 4.62 11.44
CA THR A 619 -28.99 5.38 10.23
C THR A 619 -27.99 6.51 10.01
N LEU A 620 -27.61 7.24 11.07
CA LEU A 620 -26.56 8.27 10.99
C LEU A 620 -25.21 7.70 10.53
N ALA A 621 -24.80 6.56 11.08
CA ALA A 621 -23.54 5.93 10.70
C ALA A 621 -23.55 5.52 9.23
N GLU A 622 -24.66 4.99 8.74
CA GLU A 622 -24.82 4.65 7.33
C GLU A 622 -24.82 5.88 6.41
N GLN A 623 -25.44 6.99 6.81
CA GLN A 623 -25.57 8.18 5.95
C GLN A 623 -24.33 9.07 5.96
N LEU A 624 -23.65 9.19 7.12
CA LEU A 624 -22.51 10.09 7.27
C LEU A 624 -21.17 9.39 7.12
N PHE A 625 -21.11 8.10 7.45
CA PHE A 625 -19.89 7.29 7.44
C PHE A 625 -20.04 6.06 6.54
N ASP A 626 -21.04 6.06 5.65
CA ASP A 626 -21.32 5.08 4.59
C ASP A 626 -21.56 3.63 5.05
N SER A 627 -21.50 3.34 6.36
CA SER A 627 -21.58 2.00 6.95
C SER A 627 -22.16 2.00 8.38
N GLU A 628 -23.12 1.11 8.66
CA GLU A 628 -23.63 0.87 10.03
C GLU A 628 -22.59 0.32 11.00
N LYS A 629 -21.48 -0.24 10.49
CA LYS A 629 -20.41 -0.82 11.31
C LYS A 629 -19.52 0.26 11.94
N ASN A 630 -19.59 1.50 11.45
CA ASN A 630 -18.81 2.63 11.96
C ASN A 630 -19.42 3.19 13.26
N ILE A 631 -19.75 2.28 14.19
CA ILE A 631 -20.27 2.57 15.52
C ILE A 631 -19.37 1.90 16.55
N VAL A 632 -18.65 2.71 17.31
CA VAL A 632 -17.94 2.29 18.52
C VAL A 632 -18.94 2.25 19.66
N ARG A 633 -19.50 1.07 19.91
CA ARG A 633 -20.51 0.87 20.96
C ARG A 633 -19.86 0.47 22.28
N ILE A 634 -20.19 1.20 23.35
CA ILE A 634 -19.70 0.92 24.70
C ILE A 634 -20.89 0.91 25.67
N ASP A 635 -21.04 -0.19 26.39
CA ASP A 635 -22.05 -0.35 27.44
C ASP A 635 -21.53 0.20 28.77
N MET A 636 -22.13 1.27 29.28
CA MET A 636 -21.67 1.93 30.51
C MET A 636 -21.98 1.13 31.78
N SER A 637 -22.83 0.10 31.71
CA SER A 637 -23.01 -0.85 32.81
C SER A 637 -21.74 -1.67 33.09
N GLU A 638 -20.84 -1.83 32.12
CA GLU A 638 -19.51 -2.43 32.35
C GLU A 638 -18.52 -1.46 33.02
N TYR A 639 -18.89 -0.18 33.12
CA TYR A 639 -18.04 0.92 33.58
C TYR A 639 -18.50 1.55 34.90
N MET A 640 -19.23 0.78 35.72
CA MET A 640 -19.72 1.20 37.03
C MET A 640 -18.61 1.35 38.08
N GLU A 641 -17.52 0.59 37.94
CA GLU A 641 -16.45 0.52 38.94
C GLU A 641 -15.21 1.30 38.52
N LYS A 642 -14.53 1.98 39.46
CA LYS A 642 -13.42 2.89 39.13
C LYS A 642 -12.29 2.27 38.29
N TYR A 643 -11.91 1.02 38.55
CA TYR A 643 -10.81 0.37 37.80
C TYR A 643 -11.22 -0.02 36.37
N SER A 644 -12.51 -0.12 36.07
CA SER A 644 -12.98 -0.42 34.72
C SER A 644 -12.75 0.76 33.78
N VAL A 645 -12.75 2.00 34.29
CA VAL A 645 -12.55 3.24 33.53
C VAL A 645 -11.20 3.28 32.81
N SER A 646 -10.15 2.70 33.40
CA SER A 646 -8.85 2.63 32.73
C SER A 646 -8.89 1.79 31.45
N ARG A 647 -9.85 0.86 31.29
CA ARG A 647 -9.99 0.11 30.03
C ARG A 647 -10.38 1.00 28.85
N LEU A 648 -11.02 2.15 29.07
CA LEU A 648 -11.34 3.11 28.00
C LEU A 648 -10.08 3.76 27.42
N LEU A 649 -9.11 4.08 28.28
CA LEU A 649 -7.86 4.80 27.95
C LEU A 649 -6.65 3.89 27.73
N GLY A 650 -6.72 2.65 28.22
CA GLY A 650 -5.61 1.70 28.29
C GLY A 650 -5.09 1.56 29.71
N ALA A 651 -4.51 0.38 30.03
CA ALA A 651 -3.89 0.19 31.33
C ALA A 651 -2.69 1.14 31.49
N PRO A 652 -2.44 1.70 32.70
CA PRO A 652 -1.27 2.52 32.95
C PRO A 652 0.03 1.67 32.99
N PRO A 653 1.22 2.29 32.82
CA PRO A 653 2.50 1.59 32.87
C PRO A 653 2.65 0.72 34.12
N GLY A 654 2.96 -0.57 33.94
CA GLY A 654 3.18 -1.55 35.02
C GLY A 654 1.98 -2.44 35.38
N TYR A 655 0.86 -2.33 34.65
CA TYR A 655 -0.31 -3.20 34.81
C TYR A 655 -0.47 -4.18 33.63
N VAL A 656 -1.10 -5.34 33.87
CA VAL A 656 -1.43 -6.33 32.83
C VAL A 656 -2.35 -5.66 31.79
N GLY A 657 -2.02 -5.79 30.50
CA GLY A 657 -2.72 -5.10 29.42
C GLY A 657 -2.14 -3.73 29.05
N TYR A 658 -0.99 -3.31 29.59
CA TYR A 658 -0.32 -2.06 29.19
C TYR A 658 0.04 -2.01 27.69
N GLU A 659 0.32 -3.16 27.07
CA GLU A 659 0.59 -3.22 25.63
C GLU A 659 -0.69 -3.04 24.80
N GLU A 660 -1.86 -3.40 25.33
CA GLU A 660 -3.17 -3.19 24.70
C GLU A 660 -3.59 -1.72 24.90
N GLY A 661 -3.88 -1.01 23.79
CA GLY A 661 -4.40 0.36 23.87
C GLY A 661 -5.83 0.39 24.43
N GLY A 662 -6.32 1.57 24.80
CA GLY A 662 -7.66 1.74 25.36
C GLY A 662 -8.78 1.34 24.41
N GLN A 663 -9.84 0.74 24.92
CA GLN A 663 -10.98 0.28 24.12
C GLN A 663 -11.65 1.43 23.35
N LEU A 664 -11.72 2.63 23.93
CA LEU A 664 -12.27 3.80 23.26
C LEU A 664 -11.21 4.49 22.40
N THR A 665 -10.02 4.73 22.94
CA THR A 665 -8.96 5.46 22.24
C THR A 665 -8.46 4.72 21.01
N GLU A 666 -8.30 3.40 21.05
CA GLU A 666 -7.88 2.61 19.88
C GLU A 666 -8.99 2.49 18.83
N ALA A 667 -10.24 2.32 19.26
CA ALA A 667 -11.36 2.20 18.33
C ALA A 667 -11.52 3.49 17.51
N VAL A 668 -11.44 4.66 18.16
CA VAL A 668 -11.50 5.96 17.48
C VAL A 668 -10.23 6.27 16.71
N ARG A 669 -9.04 5.86 17.20
CA ARG A 669 -7.79 6.00 16.43
C ARG A 669 -7.83 5.21 15.11
N ARG A 670 -8.41 4.00 15.12
CA ARG A 670 -8.54 3.16 13.91
C ARG A 670 -9.68 3.62 13.00
N ALA A 671 -10.74 4.19 13.57
CA ALA A 671 -11.89 4.71 12.82
C ALA A 671 -12.23 6.15 13.29
N PRO A 672 -11.48 7.17 12.83
CA PRO A 672 -11.68 8.56 13.24
C PRO A 672 -13.06 9.12 12.84
N TYR A 673 -13.63 8.60 11.75
CA TYR A 673 -14.98 8.89 11.27
C TYR A 673 -15.96 7.83 11.78
N SER A 674 -16.45 8.01 12.99
CA SER A 674 -17.33 7.03 13.63
C SER A 674 -18.32 7.67 14.60
N ILE A 675 -19.37 6.90 14.93
CA ILE A 675 -20.26 7.22 16.03
C ILE A 675 -19.74 6.52 17.28
N VAL A 676 -19.51 7.27 18.35
CA VAL A 676 -19.27 6.72 19.68
C VAL A 676 -20.61 6.63 20.41
N LEU A 677 -21.14 5.41 20.53
CA LEU A 677 -22.43 5.14 21.18
C LEU A 677 -22.19 4.63 22.61
N LEU A 678 -22.54 5.46 23.59
CA LEU A 678 -22.44 5.19 25.03
C LEU A 678 -23.82 4.81 25.56
N ASP A 679 -24.07 3.52 25.74
CA ASP A 679 -25.36 3.03 26.21
C ASP A 679 -25.45 3.07 27.76
N GLU A 680 -26.64 3.40 28.27
CA GLU A 680 -26.95 3.46 29.72
C GLU A 680 -26.02 4.40 30.51
N ILE A 681 -25.80 5.61 30.01
CA ILE A 681 -24.83 6.58 30.57
C ILE A 681 -25.08 6.92 32.05
N GLU A 682 -26.31 6.77 32.54
CA GLU A 682 -26.66 6.94 33.97
C GLU A 682 -25.99 5.92 34.90
N LYS A 683 -25.48 4.81 34.37
CA LYS A 683 -24.78 3.76 35.14
C LYS A 683 -23.28 4.00 35.25
N ALA A 684 -22.72 4.89 34.42
CA ALA A 684 -21.29 5.14 34.36
C ALA A 684 -20.74 5.67 35.70
N HIS A 685 -19.51 5.25 36.03
CA HIS A 685 -18.79 5.83 37.16
C HIS A 685 -18.50 7.33 36.93
N PRO A 686 -18.52 8.19 37.97
CA PRO A 686 -18.25 9.63 37.85
C PRO A 686 -16.97 10.00 37.08
N ASP A 687 -15.92 9.19 37.17
CA ASP A 687 -14.64 9.41 36.47
C ASP A 687 -14.77 9.34 34.93
N VAL A 688 -15.77 8.62 34.40
CA VAL A 688 -16.06 8.57 32.95
C VAL A 688 -16.49 9.95 32.45
N PHE A 689 -17.25 10.71 33.23
CA PHE A 689 -17.71 12.04 32.81
C PHE A 689 -16.56 13.04 32.67
N ASN A 690 -15.45 12.87 33.41
CA ASN A 690 -14.26 13.71 33.22
C ASN A 690 -13.61 13.45 31.85
N ILE A 691 -13.59 12.19 31.41
CA ILE A 691 -13.12 11.80 30.07
C ILE A 691 -14.04 12.39 29.01
N LEU A 692 -15.36 12.28 29.20
CA LEU A 692 -16.34 12.82 28.25
C LEU A 692 -16.27 14.34 28.15
N LEU A 693 -16.11 15.07 29.27
CA LEU A 693 -15.91 16.51 29.25
C LEU A 693 -14.70 16.91 28.40
N GLN A 694 -13.58 16.19 28.51
CA GLN A 694 -12.41 16.44 27.68
C GLN A 694 -12.71 16.23 26.18
N ILE A 695 -13.45 15.16 25.83
CA ILE A 695 -13.87 14.91 24.45
C ILE A 695 -14.81 16.01 23.94
N LEU A 696 -15.80 16.42 24.75
CA LEU A 696 -16.81 17.39 24.36
C LEU A 696 -16.28 18.84 24.27
N ASP A 697 -15.21 19.15 25.00
CA ASP A 697 -14.59 20.48 25.03
C ASP A 697 -13.43 20.63 24.03
N ASP A 698 -12.49 19.69 24.04
CA ASP A 698 -11.24 19.78 23.27
C ASP A 698 -11.23 18.86 22.02
N GLY A 699 -12.25 18.01 21.86
CA GLY A 699 -12.34 17.11 20.70
C GLY A 699 -11.16 16.16 20.61
N ARG A 700 -10.49 15.87 21.73
CA ARG A 700 -9.33 15.00 21.80
C ARG A 700 -9.27 14.30 23.15
N LEU A 701 -8.63 13.14 23.16
CA LEU A 701 -8.40 12.38 24.38
C LEU A 701 -6.96 11.86 24.41
N THR A 702 -6.34 11.86 25.59
CA THR A 702 -4.99 11.30 25.75
C THR A 702 -5.09 9.90 26.34
N ASP A 703 -4.49 8.92 25.66
CA ASP A 703 -4.44 7.53 26.13
C ASP A 703 -3.45 7.37 27.30
N SER A 704 -3.40 6.17 27.88
CA SER A 704 -2.49 5.86 29.00
C SER A 704 -1.00 5.86 28.62
N LYS A 705 -0.67 5.87 27.33
CA LYS A 705 0.69 5.91 26.77
C LYS A 705 1.14 7.34 26.42
N GLY A 706 0.23 8.31 26.48
CA GLY A 706 0.47 9.72 26.17
C GLY A 706 0.18 10.10 24.71
N ASN A 707 -0.43 9.22 23.92
CA ASN A 707 -0.87 9.54 22.57
C ASN A 707 -2.16 10.33 22.61
N VAL A 708 -2.25 11.37 21.78
CA VAL A 708 -3.45 12.20 21.66
C VAL A 708 -4.28 11.67 20.49
N VAL A 709 -5.49 11.21 20.77
CA VAL A 709 -6.48 10.74 19.79
C VAL A 709 -7.48 11.86 19.52
N SER A 710 -7.73 12.15 18.24
CA SER A 710 -8.71 13.16 17.81
C SER A 710 -10.12 12.56 17.74
N PHE A 711 -11.09 13.30 18.28
CA PHE A 711 -12.54 13.01 18.26
C PHE A 711 -13.31 14.05 17.43
N LYS A 712 -12.61 15.01 16.79
CA LYS A 712 -13.24 16.07 15.97
C LYS A 712 -14.15 15.53 14.86
N ASN A 713 -13.80 14.37 14.32
CA ASN A 713 -14.54 13.70 13.24
C ASN A 713 -15.56 12.66 13.73
N THR A 714 -15.85 12.64 15.03
CA THR A 714 -16.79 11.69 15.64
C THR A 714 -18.12 12.33 15.98
N ILE A 715 -19.16 11.50 16.06
CA ILE A 715 -20.45 11.87 16.67
C ILE A 715 -20.60 11.12 17.99
N ILE A 716 -20.85 11.84 19.08
CA ILE A 716 -21.02 11.26 20.41
C ILE A 716 -22.51 11.10 20.70
N ILE A 717 -22.98 9.87 20.85
CA ILE A 717 -24.37 9.57 21.21
C ILE A 717 -24.38 8.87 22.55
N MET A 718 -25.08 9.44 23.51
CA MET A 718 -25.29 8.87 24.84
C MET A 718 -26.76 8.46 24.97
N THR A 719 -27.05 7.22 25.35
CA THR A 719 -28.43 6.78 25.60
C THR A 719 -28.69 6.67 27.09
N SER A 720 -29.86 7.13 27.53
CA SER A 720 -30.28 7.02 28.92
C SER A 720 -31.77 6.72 29.03
N ASN A 721 -32.14 5.90 30.03
CA ASN A 721 -33.54 5.61 30.34
C ASN A 721 -34.12 6.53 31.43
N ILE A 722 -33.36 7.54 31.87
CA ILE A 722 -33.82 8.58 32.80
C ILE A 722 -35.08 9.27 32.24
N GLY A 723 -36.08 9.48 33.11
CA GLY A 723 -37.34 10.13 32.73
C GLY A 723 -38.23 9.33 31.77
N SER A 724 -37.89 8.07 31.46
CA SER A 724 -38.69 7.21 30.57
C SER A 724 -40.13 7.01 31.07
N GLN A 725 -40.34 6.95 32.38
CA GLN A 725 -41.66 6.85 33.02
C GLN A 725 -42.60 8.01 32.67
N TYR A 726 -42.07 9.21 32.47
CA TYR A 726 -42.84 10.39 32.08
C TYR A 726 -43.07 10.40 30.57
N LEU A 727 -42.06 10.03 29.79
CA LEU A 727 -42.16 9.97 28.32
C LEU A 727 -43.14 8.89 27.84
N LEU A 728 -43.39 7.84 28.62
CA LEU A 728 -44.45 6.85 28.36
C LEU A 728 -45.86 7.47 28.42
N GLN A 729 -46.06 8.54 29.20
CA GLN A 729 -47.34 9.24 29.32
C GLN A 729 -47.57 10.25 28.19
N GLY A 730 -46.57 10.46 27.33
CA GLY A 730 -46.57 11.40 26.22
C GLY A 730 -45.44 12.42 26.31
N ASN A 731 -45.02 12.96 25.17
CA ASN A 731 -43.95 13.97 25.08
C ASN A 731 -44.56 15.38 24.97
N ASN A 732 -44.98 15.96 26.09
CA ASN A 732 -45.61 17.29 26.18
C ASN A 732 -44.80 18.22 27.10
N GLU A 733 -45.16 19.50 27.18
CA GLU A 733 -44.40 20.46 27.99
C GLU A 733 -44.29 20.10 29.47
N GLU A 734 -45.31 19.46 30.05
CA GLU A 734 -45.31 19.05 31.45
C GLU A 734 -44.37 17.87 31.68
N THR A 735 -44.45 16.82 30.86
CA THR A 735 -43.55 15.66 30.97
C THR A 735 -42.10 16.03 30.67
N ARG A 736 -41.86 16.94 29.71
CA ARG A 736 -40.51 17.47 29.43
C ARG A 736 -39.89 18.17 30.64
N LYS A 737 -40.67 18.91 31.43
CA LYS A 737 -40.19 19.56 32.66
C LYS A 737 -39.82 18.54 33.74
N GLU A 738 -40.61 17.48 33.89
CA GLU A 738 -40.32 16.40 34.84
C GLU A 738 -39.03 15.65 34.45
N VAL A 739 -38.85 15.36 33.16
CA VAL A 739 -37.61 14.75 32.63
C VAL A 739 -36.41 15.66 32.89
N ASP A 740 -36.53 16.97 32.62
CA ASP A 740 -35.43 17.94 32.84
C ASP A 740 -35.04 18.05 34.33
N ASN A 741 -36.03 18.01 35.23
CA ASN A 741 -35.76 17.96 36.67
C ASN A 741 -35.00 16.69 37.07
N GLU A 742 -35.39 15.52 36.54
CA GLU A 742 -34.73 14.24 36.82
C GLU A 742 -33.29 14.23 36.28
N LEU A 743 -33.05 14.78 35.09
CA LEU A 743 -31.71 14.95 34.51
C LEU A 743 -30.81 15.79 35.40
N LYS A 744 -31.30 16.92 35.91
CA LYS A 744 -30.54 17.83 36.79
C LYS A 744 -30.22 17.21 38.15
N MET A 745 -30.98 16.20 38.59
CA MET A 745 -30.67 15.43 39.78
C MET A 745 -29.56 14.40 39.54
N HIS A 746 -29.51 13.80 38.35
CA HIS A 746 -28.57 12.74 38.00
C HIS A 746 -27.24 13.26 37.44
N PHE A 747 -27.27 14.29 36.60
CA PHE A 747 -26.10 14.83 35.91
C PHE A 747 -25.76 16.24 36.40
N LYS A 748 -24.47 16.53 36.44
CA LYS A 748 -23.99 17.88 36.77
C LYS A 748 -24.34 18.86 35.63
N PRO A 749 -24.67 20.13 35.94
CA PRO A 749 -24.94 21.14 34.91
C PRO A 749 -23.79 21.34 33.93
N GLU A 750 -22.54 21.22 34.39
CA GLU A 750 -21.36 21.30 33.52
C GLU A 750 -21.41 20.29 32.37
N PHE A 751 -21.82 19.05 32.63
CA PHE A 751 -21.91 18.02 31.60
C PHE A 751 -23.07 18.29 30.63
N LEU A 752 -24.25 18.63 31.15
CA LEU A 752 -25.43 18.93 30.33
C LEU A 752 -25.20 20.11 29.37
N ASN A 753 -24.46 21.13 29.82
CA ASN A 753 -24.14 22.31 29.00
C ASN A 753 -23.11 22.05 27.89
N ARG A 754 -22.42 20.90 27.90
CA ARG A 754 -21.47 20.50 26.84
C ARG A 754 -22.08 19.57 25.80
N ILE A 755 -23.34 19.17 25.99
CA ILE A 755 -24.09 18.39 25.02
C ILE A 755 -24.78 19.38 24.06
N ASP A 756 -24.67 19.15 22.76
CA ASP A 756 -25.24 20.06 21.77
C ASP A 756 -26.77 19.96 21.75
N GLU A 757 -27.33 18.76 21.86
CA GLU A 757 -28.78 18.54 21.91
C GLU A 757 -29.18 17.41 22.88
N ILE A 758 -30.18 17.68 23.72
CA ILE A 758 -30.87 16.66 24.53
C ILE A 758 -32.13 16.25 23.78
N VAL A 759 -32.16 14.99 23.33
CA VAL A 759 -33.16 14.47 22.40
C VAL A 759 -34.09 13.52 23.12
N MET A 760 -35.37 13.89 23.20
CA MET A 760 -36.41 13.11 23.87
C MET A 760 -37.25 12.34 22.85
N PHE A 761 -37.19 11.01 22.91
CA PHE A 761 -37.91 10.11 22.01
C PHE A 761 -39.36 9.91 22.46
N ASN A 762 -40.25 9.83 21.48
CA ASN A 762 -41.68 9.59 21.69
C ASN A 762 -41.95 8.11 22.00
N SER A 763 -42.99 7.84 22.80
CA SER A 763 -43.57 6.50 22.88
C SER A 763 -44.17 6.10 21.52
N LEU A 764 -44.16 4.80 21.23
CA LEU A 764 -44.70 4.28 19.97
C LEU A 764 -46.22 4.14 20.09
N ASP A 765 -46.96 4.88 19.26
CA ASP A 765 -48.40 4.69 19.13
C ASP A 765 -48.73 3.51 18.20
N SER A 766 -50.00 3.08 18.19
CA SER A 766 -50.44 1.95 17.37
C SER A 766 -50.15 2.16 15.89
N SER A 767 -50.30 3.38 15.35
CA SER A 767 -50.05 3.66 13.93
C SER A 767 -48.57 3.51 13.56
N VAL A 768 -47.67 3.89 14.47
CA VAL A 768 -46.23 3.70 14.33
C VAL A 768 -45.87 2.21 14.40
N VAL A 769 -46.51 1.46 15.32
CA VAL A 769 -46.30 0.01 15.45
C VAL A 769 -46.64 -0.74 14.15
N TYR A 770 -47.77 -0.43 13.51
CA TYR A 770 -48.13 -1.04 12.22
C TYR A 770 -47.08 -0.76 11.13
N LYS A 771 -46.63 0.48 10.99
CA LYS A 771 -45.57 0.84 10.04
C LYS A 771 -44.25 0.12 10.31
N ILE A 772 -43.93 -0.16 11.57
CA ILE A 772 -42.73 -0.94 11.93
C ILE A 772 -42.90 -2.42 11.55
N ILE A 773 -44.10 -2.98 11.73
CA ILE A 773 -44.41 -4.34 11.29
C ILE A 773 -44.25 -4.45 9.78
N ASP A 774 -44.89 -3.55 9.04
CA ASP A 774 -44.80 -3.45 7.57
C ASP A 774 -43.34 -3.38 7.10
N LYS A 775 -42.52 -2.53 7.72
CA LYS A 775 -41.07 -2.47 7.45
C LYS A 775 -40.38 -3.83 7.61
N PHE A 776 -40.64 -4.56 8.70
CA PHE A 776 -40.01 -5.87 8.92
C PHE A 776 -40.53 -6.97 8.00
N ILE A 777 -41.79 -6.87 7.55
CA ILE A 777 -42.35 -7.75 6.51
C ILE A 777 -41.67 -7.47 5.18
N HIS A 778 -41.47 -6.20 4.81
CA HIS A 778 -40.77 -5.84 3.58
C HIS A 778 -39.28 -6.27 3.60
N GLU A 779 -38.60 -6.20 4.76
CA GLU A 779 -37.27 -6.79 4.96
C GLU A 779 -37.26 -8.33 4.75
N LEU A 780 -38.36 -9.01 5.04
CA LEU A 780 -38.52 -10.44 4.80
C LEU A 780 -38.81 -10.73 3.33
N GLU A 781 -39.66 -9.93 2.69
CA GLU A 781 -39.96 -10.00 1.25
C GLU A 781 -38.71 -9.90 0.40
N GLY A 782 -37.84 -8.90 0.63
CA GLY A 782 -36.60 -8.76 -0.13
C GLY A 782 -35.69 -9.99 -0.04
N ARG A 783 -35.66 -10.67 1.13
CA ARG A 783 -34.94 -11.95 1.30
C ARG A 783 -35.59 -13.13 0.57
N LEU A 784 -36.91 -13.08 0.38
CA LEU A 784 -37.66 -14.12 -0.33
C LEU A 784 -37.63 -13.91 -1.86
N GLU A 785 -37.43 -12.67 -2.32
CA GLU A 785 -37.32 -12.32 -3.74
C GLU A 785 -36.11 -12.98 -4.41
N GLU A 786 -34.99 -13.15 -3.72
CA GLU A 786 -33.84 -13.95 -4.19
C GLU A 786 -34.22 -15.41 -4.52
N LYS A 787 -35.27 -15.92 -3.87
CA LYS A 787 -35.86 -17.25 -4.11
C LYS A 787 -37.08 -17.20 -5.04
N LYS A 788 -37.38 -16.04 -5.61
CA LYS A 788 -38.55 -15.74 -6.44
C LYS A 788 -39.86 -16.01 -5.72
N ILE A 789 -39.92 -15.81 -4.40
CA ILE A 789 -41.15 -15.96 -3.62
C ILE A 789 -41.67 -14.56 -3.29
N THR A 790 -42.96 -14.33 -3.53
CA THR A 790 -43.62 -13.08 -3.12
C THR A 790 -44.46 -13.35 -1.87
N LEU A 791 -44.54 -12.36 -0.98
CA LEU A 791 -45.27 -12.46 0.28
C LEU A 791 -46.38 -11.40 0.30
N GLU A 792 -47.51 -11.75 0.90
CA GLU A 792 -48.58 -10.82 1.28
C GLU A 792 -48.99 -11.16 2.71
N VAL A 793 -49.16 -10.16 3.57
CA VAL A 793 -49.63 -10.35 4.95
C VAL A 793 -50.98 -9.67 5.08
N THR A 794 -52.00 -10.40 5.55
CA THR A 794 -53.34 -9.83 5.72
C THR A 794 -53.41 -8.89 6.92
N ASP A 795 -54.34 -7.93 6.89
CA ASP A 795 -54.65 -7.05 8.03
C ASP A 795 -54.91 -7.85 9.33
N ALA A 796 -55.51 -9.04 9.23
CA ALA A 796 -55.77 -9.90 10.39
C ALA A 796 -54.47 -10.41 11.03
N ALA A 797 -53.50 -10.82 10.20
CA ALA A 797 -52.19 -11.23 10.67
C ALA A 797 -51.38 -10.06 11.24
N GLU A 798 -51.40 -8.89 10.60
CA GLU A 798 -50.73 -7.68 11.11
C GLU A 798 -51.30 -7.23 12.46
N ASN A 799 -52.63 -7.17 12.57
CA ASN A 799 -53.32 -6.84 13.82
C ASN A 799 -52.91 -7.79 14.95
N ARG A 800 -52.76 -9.08 14.64
CA ARG A 800 -52.33 -10.07 15.62
C ARG A 800 -50.88 -9.85 16.06
N ILE A 801 -49.98 -9.59 15.12
CA ILE A 801 -48.58 -9.28 15.42
C ILE A 801 -48.50 -8.04 16.32
N ALA A 802 -49.25 -6.98 16.01
CA ALA A 802 -49.28 -5.76 16.82
C ALA A 802 -49.76 -6.01 18.25
N GLN A 803 -50.81 -6.82 18.44
CA GLN A 803 -51.36 -7.13 19.77
C GLN A 803 -50.44 -8.00 20.63
N ASP A 804 -49.83 -9.03 20.05
CA ASP A 804 -49.06 -10.03 20.81
C ASP A 804 -47.58 -9.64 20.97
N ALA A 805 -47.04 -8.83 20.06
CA ALA A 805 -45.60 -8.54 20.02
C ALA A 805 -45.22 -7.14 20.51
N PHE A 806 -46.17 -6.20 20.60
CA PHE A 806 -45.87 -4.88 21.14
C PHE A 806 -45.94 -4.87 22.68
N ASP A 807 -44.90 -4.33 23.29
CA ASP A 807 -44.84 -4.09 24.73
C ASP A 807 -44.53 -2.61 24.97
N ALA A 808 -45.37 -1.92 25.74
CA ALA A 808 -45.20 -0.49 26.01
C ALA A 808 -43.87 -0.14 26.70
N THR A 809 -43.28 -1.09 27.43
CA THR A 809 -42.01 -0.94 28.17
C THR A 809 -40.80 -1.25 27.27
N PHE A 810 -40.90 -2.29 26.45
CA PHE A 810 -39.80 -2.76 25.58
C PHE A 810 -39.89 -2.27 24.12
N GLY A 811 -40.92 -1.49 23.79
CA GLY A 811 -41.13 -0.88 22.48
C GLY A 811 -41.27 -1.90 21.36
N ALA A 812 -40.69 -1.60 20.19
CA ALA A 812 -40.75 -2.46 19.01
C ALA A 812 -39.78 -3.66 19.05
N ARG A 813 -38.95 -3.80 20.09
CA ARG A 813 -37.91 -4.84 20.17
C ARG A 813 -38.47 -6.28 20.08
N PRO A 814 -39.63 -6.63 20.67
CA PRO A 814 -40.17 -7.99 20.58
C PRO A 814 -40.81 -8.29 19.21
N ILE A 815 -41.22 -7.27 18.44
CA ILE A 815 -41.88 -7.42 17.13
C ILE A 815 -41.02 -8.23 16.16
N LYS A 816 -39.76 -7.84 15.96
CA LYS A 816 -38.84 -8.55 15.05
C LYS A 816 -38.66 -10.02 15.45
N ARG A 817 -38.53 -10.29 16.75
CA ARG A 817 -38.39 -11.66 17.28
C ARG A 817 -39.67 -12.47 17.11
N TYR A 818 -40.83 -11.83 17.26
CA TYR A 818 -42.13 -12.46 17.06
C TYR A 818 -42.32 -12.88 15.60
N ILE A 819 -42.03 -11.97 14.64
CA ILE A 819 -42.05 -12.26 13.20
C ILE A 819 -41.10 -13.42 12.87
N GLN A 820 -39.86 -13.41 13.38
CA GLN A 820 -38.91 -14.51 13.17
C GLN A 820 -39.43 -15.87 13.69
N SER A 821 -39.98 -15.89 14.90
CA SER A 821 -40.40 -17.13 15.56
C SER A 821 -41.71 -17.70 15.01
N HIS A 822 -42.64 -16.85 14.56
CA HIS A 822 -43.97 -17.28 14.12
C HIS A 822 -44.15 -17.26 12.61
N ILE A 823 -43.60 -16.25 11.93
CA ILE A 823 -43.75 -16.08 10.48
C ILE A 823 -42.57 -16.73 9.74
N GLU A 824 -41.33 -16.30 9.99
CA GLU A 824 -40.16 -16.81 9.25
C GLU A 824 -39.98 -18.32 9.48
N THR A 825 -40.12 -18.78 10.72
CA THR A 825 -39.99 -20.20 11.06
C THR A 825 -41.08 -21.04 10.39
N MET A 826 -42.28 -20.51 10.24
CA MET A 826 -43.40 -21.19 9.57
C MET A 826 -43.14 -21.28 8.05
N LEU A 827 -42.78 -20.17 7.41
CA LEU A 827 -42.38 -20.16 6.00
C LEU A 827 -41.20 -21.09 5.72
N ALA A 828 -40.17 -21.07 6.58
CA ALA A 828 -39.01 -21.95 6.43
C ALA A 828 -39.40 -23.43 6.48
N ARG A 829 -40.34 -23.81 7.35
CA ARG A 829 -40.86 -25.20 7.42
C ARG A 829 -41.60 -25.58 6.15
N GLU A 830 -42.46 -24.71 5.62
CA GLU A 830 -43.23 -24.99 4.40
C GLU A 830 -42.33 -25.05 3.16
N ILE A 831 -41.33 -24.18 3.05
CA ILE A 831 -40.30 -24.26 1.99
C ILE A 831 -39.53 -25.59 2.07
N ILE A 832 -39.10 -26.03 3.26
CA ILE A 832 -38.36 -27.29 3.43
C ILE A 832 -39.23 -28.52 3.15
N LYS A 833 -40.52 -28.48 3.52
CA LYS A 833 -41.49 -29.53 3.18
C LYS A 833 -41.77 -29.61 1.68
N GLY A 834 -41.43 -28.56 0.93
CA GLY A 834 -41.71 -28.44 -0.50
C GLY A 834 -43.17 -28.10 -0.79
N THR A 835 -43.87 -27.45 0.14
CA THR A 835 -45.23 -26.93 -0.08
C THR A 835 -45.24 -25.51 -0.65
N ILE A 836 -44.12 -24.78 -0.54
CA ILE A 836 -43.89 -23.48 -1.18
C ILE A 836 -42.71 -23.62 -2.13
N HIS A 837 -42.86 -23.15 -3.37
CA HIS A 837 -41.88 -23.28 -4.45
C HIS A 837 -41.34 -21.93 -4.93
N ALA A 838 -40.36 -21.97 -5.84
CA ALA A 838 -39.93 -20.76 -6.54
C ALA A 838 -41.06 -20.26 -7.46
N ASN A 839 -41.30 -18.95 -7.49
CA ASN A 839 -42.43 -18.25 -8.13
C ASN A 839 -43.78 -18.36 -7.40
N SER A 840 -43.81 -18.93 -6.18
CA SER A 840 -45.03 -18.94 -5.37
C SER A 840 -45.38 -17.55 -4.86
N HIS A 841 -46.68 -17.24 -4.85
CA HIS A 841 -47.22 -16.10 -4.11
C HIS A 841 -47.79 -16.61 -2.79
N VAL A 842 -47.27 -16.14 -1.66
CA VAL A 842 -47.59 -16.68 -0.33
C VAL A 842 -48.37 -15.63 0.46
N VAL A 843 -49.59 -15.96 0.83
CA VAL A 843 -50.44 -15.13 1.68
C VAL A 843 -50.38 -15.66 3.11
N ILE A 844 -49.95 -14.81 4.05
CA ILE A 844 -49.98 -15.06 5.48
C ILE A 844 -51.26 -14.51 6.06
N ASP A 845 -52.05 -15.37 6.68
CA ASP A 845 -53.29 -15.02 7.36
C ASP A 845 -53.31 -15.54 8.80
N TYR A 846 -54.24 -15.04 9.61
CA TYR A 846 -54.45 -15.47 10.98
C TYR A 846 -55.87 -16.04 11.19
N ASP A 847 -55.97 -17.36 11.34
CA ASP A 847 -57.19 -18.09 11.70
C ASP A 847 -56.85 -19.17 12.73
N ASN A 848 -57.11 -18.89 14.01
CA ASN A 848 -56.75 -19.75 15.16
C ASN A 848 -55.25 -20.14 15.21
N GLY A 849 -54.40 -19.40 14.50
CA GLY A 849 -52.97 -19.62 14.31
C GLY A 849 -52.51 -18.93 13.03
N PHE A 850 -51.20 -18.69 12.87
CA PHE A 850 -50.66 -18.20 11.60
C PHE A 850 -50.66 -19.30 10.55
N ILE A 851 -51.15 -18.99 9.36
CA ILE A 851 -51.24 -19.91 8.24
C ILE A 851 -50.58 -19.25 7.03
N ALA A 852 -49.70 -19.97 6.33
CA ALA A 852 -49.22 -19.59 5.00
C ALA A 852 -49.98 -20.39 3.95
N ARG A 853 -50.53 -19.69 2.96
CA ARG A 853 -51.19 -20.29 1.80
C ARG A 853 -50.47 -19.85 0.54
N GLU A 854 -50.17 -20.78 -0.35
CA GLU A 854 -49.83 -20.43 -1.73
C GLU A 854 -51.12 -20.01 -2.44
N ALA A 855 -51.13 -18.82 -3.04
CA ALA A 855 -52.26 -18.20 -3.71
C ALA A 855 -52.26 -18.47 -5.22
#